data_AF-A0A7C7MFX1-F1
#
_entry.id   AF-A0A7C7MFX1-F1
#
_cell.length_a   1.000
_cell.length_b   1.000
_cell.length_c   1.000
_cell.angle_alpha   90.00
_cell.angle_beta   90.00
_cell.angle_gamma   90.00
#
_symmetry.space_group_name_H-M   'P 1'
#
loop_
_entity.id
_entity.type
_entity.pdbx_description
1 polymer ?
#
loop_
_entity_poly.entity_id
_entity_poly.type
_entity_poly.pdbx_seq_one_letter_code
_entity_poly.pdbx_strand_id
1 'polypeptide(L)'
;MGITGDHPRAVAGEIDITLDTRNGPLEITANPGTAIRVPGLEQPTVDDIPLGSAVAVLAANGQAVSILVKPVQPVRSRHFTGIVTGVGEDGVVDIQDANGRKISSPSASDPSILKPGDLVTAVLEQDLSTGSLLITGLDRALDNLKRIEAALERAEKTQAAGKLSVLRQRLNENANRHLTLAQDVLAGTDSSRHSQYQERLTGAQNAYARGMSRFGAGKPSATVSGIVTSIDLERKLLTVQPSRLPALQVIIDGATAIRFQGRDIPFSRLDLANRVQARYNLESRTASRILVSAGETLDKTAAQELLTTVDPGAVNGPIIQLDFDTSYDALPRITIRDSASQATVTLNVLPQSVLLVDGSPTSLGKELLDTKVTAIFQPDSLELIELDSQAGVGDSPPVRGVIHRFVAKALPGNLSIMTKDGKIRSFTRTGETVVRRDGRRVSINEVRLGDLVRGNTRILEAAGATGNAAPVLEVLSLSSPPPASIKGVIAGITSADQGSIRVTITTNKLDMVVILVNAETQVVQRGKSIGAGGLSLGQRVVNGAYHPITGKTDRLTVQPARTARISGEITLVEEYLSAVTIQPRRGDPVILLFPKADPPAISRKNKRGLKFSDLKTGDRVRAAFYDPATNRALRLVLAPDPDLDY
;
A
#
# COMPACT_ATOMS: atom_id res chain seq x y z
N MET A 1 -1.16 -21.08 -4.56
CA MET A 1 -1.29 -22.38 -5.25
C MET A 1 -0.23 -22.41 -6.30
N GLY A 2 0.54 -23.49 -6.41
CA GLY A 2 1.55 -23.70 -7.47
C GLY A 2 0.99 -24.63 -8.55
N ILE A 3 1.56 -24.66 -9.74
CA ILE A 3 1.19 -25.66 -10.78
C ILE A 3 2.27 -26.75 -10.80
N THR A 4 1.87 -28.03 -10.74
CA THR A 4 2.81 -29.18 -10.78
C THR A 4 2.22 -30.35 -11.57
N GLY A 5 2.73 -30.62 -12.79
CA GLY A 5 2.35 -31.80 -13.58
C GLY A 5 2.61 -31.62 -15.08
N ASP A 6 2.80 -32.74 -15.79
CA ASP A 6 2.79 -32.81 -17.27
C ASP A 6 1.37 -32.56 -17.78
N HIS A 7 1.20 -31.94 -18.96
CA HIS A 7 -0.11 -31.61 -19.56
C HIS A 7 -0.60 -32.72 -20.52
N PRO A 8 -1.44 -33.71 -20.11
CA PRO A 8 -1.73 -34.85 -20.95
C PRO A 8 -3.24 -34.98 -21.21
N ARG A 9 -3.73 -34.33 -22.27
CA ARG A 9 -4.79 -34.79 -23.20
C ARG A 9 -5.28 -33.62 -24.05
N ALA A 10 -4.95 -33.65 -25.33
CA ALA A 10 -5.49 -32.72 -26.33
C ALA A 10 -6.87 -33.19 -26.80
N VAL A 11 -7.92 -32.77 -26.10
CA VAL A 11 -9.24 -32.59 -26.71
C VAL A 11 -9.34 -31.10 -27.05
N ALA A 12 -9.62 -30.79 -28.32
CA ALA A 12 -9.43 -29.49 -28.97
C ALA A 12 -9.54 -28.24 -28.05
N GLY A 13 -8.38 -27.75 -27.57
CA GLY A 13 -8.24 -26.50 -26.82
C GLY A 13 -8.42 -26.60 -25.29
N GLU A 14 -8.67 -27.79 -24.74
CA GLU A 14 -8.71 -28.03 -23.30
C GLU A 14 -7.34 -28.48 -22.77
N ILE A 15 -6.93 -27.93 -21.62
CA ILE A 15 -5.65 -28.21 -20.96
C ILE A 15 -5.92 -28.46 -19.46
N ASP A 16 -5.58 -29.66 -18.99
CA ASP A 16 -5.63 -29.98 -17.57
C ASP A 16 -4.43 -29.38 -16.83
N ILE A 17 -4.72 -28.73 -15.70
CA ILE A 17 -3.77 -28.04 -14.84
C ILE A 17 -3.93 -28.59 -13.43
N THR A 18 -2.86 -29.15 -12.89
CA THR A 18 -2.83 -29.59 -11.50
C THR A 18 -2.35 -28.45 -10.61
N LEU A 19 -3.24 -27.96 -9.77
CA LEU A 19 -2.97 -26.94 -8.76
C LEU A 19 -2.57 -27.58 -7.44
N ASP A 20 -1.38 -27.24 -6.95
CA ASP A 20 -0.97 -27.55 -5.59
C ASP A 20 -1.65 -26.57 -4.62
N THR A 21 -2.60 -27.10 -3.83
CA THR A 21 -3.36 -26.35 -2.84
C THR A 21 -3.04 -26.86 -1.44
N ARG A 22 -3.33 -26.04 -0.42
CA ARG A 22 -3.14 -26.45 0.99
C ARG A 22 -3.99 -27.67 1.38
N ASN A 23 -4.99 -28.03 0.59
CA ASN A 23 -5.87 -29.17 0.82
C ASN A 23 -5.51 -30.38 -0.07
N GLY A 24 -4.36 -30.34 -0.76
CA GLY A 24 -3.92 -31.34 -1.73
C GLY A 24 -3.96 -30.84 -3.18
N PRO A 25 -3.43 -31.64 -4.12
CA PRO A 25 -3.48 -31.33 -5.53
C PRO A 25 -4.92 -31.32 -6.03
N LEU A 26 -5.28 -30.29 -6.81
CA LEU A 26 -6.57 -30.12 -7.43
C LEU A 26 -6.39 -30.03 -8.94
N GLU A 27 -6.95 -30.99 -9.68
CA GLU A 27 -7.01 -30.91 -11.15
C GLU A 27 -8.14 -29.98 -11.58
N ILE A 28 -7.83 -29.09 -12.51
CA ILE A 28 -8.79 -28.20 -13.16
C ILE A 28 -8.53 -28.18 -14.67
N THR A 29 -9.58 -28.05 -15.46
CA THR A 29 -9.46 -27.97 -16.93
C THR A 29 -9.62 -26.52 -17.38
N ALA A 30 -8.63 -25.98 -18.09
CA ALA A 30 -8.73 -24.71 -18.81
C ALA A 30 -9.16 -24.96 -20.25
N ASN A 31 -9.99 -24.09 -20.81
CA ASN A 31 -10.50 -24.18 -22.18
C ASN A 31 -10.29 -22.84 -22.92
N PRO A 32 -10.62 -22.72 -24.23
CA PRO A 32 -10.42 -21.47 -24.97
C PRO A 32 -11.25 -20.28 -24.44
N GLY A 33 -12.25 -20.52 -23.59
CA GLY A 33 -13.04 -19.49 -22.90
C GLY A 33 -12.49 -19.09 -21.53
N THR A 34 -11.47 -19.78 -21.01
CA THR A 34 -10.82 -19.43 -19.75
C THR A 34 -10.08 -18.10 -19.89
N ALA A 35 -10.44 -17.10 -19.09
CA ALA A 35 -9.76 -15.82 -19.10
C ALA A 35 -8.42 -15.92 -18.36
N ILE A 36 -7.31 -16.00 -19.11
CA ILE A 36 -5.97 -16.09 -18.54
C ILE A 36 -5.33 -14.70 -18.51
N ARG A 37 -4.70 -14.36 -17.39
CA ARG A 37 -3.94 -13.14 -17.19
C ARG A 37 -2.58 -13.47 -16.60
N VAL A 38 -1.55 -13.27 -17.42
CA VAL A 38 -0.15 -13.26 -17.03
C VAL A 38 0.32 -11.80 -17.12
N PRO A 39 0.79 -11.18 -16.02
CA PRO A 39 1.28 -9.81 -16.07
C PRO A 39 2.35 -9.62 -17.15
N GLY A 40 2.16 -8.67 -18.06
CA GLY A 40 3.10 -8.36 -19.15
C GLY A 40 2.83 -9.07 -20.47
N LEU A 41 1.77 -9.90 -20.58
CA LEU A 41 1.36 -10.54 -21.83
C LEU A 41 -0.08 -10.12 -22.21
N GLU A 42 -0.29 -9.77 -23.47
CA GLU A 42 -1.60 -9.30 -23.96
C GLU A 42 -2.60 -10.42 -24.24
N GLN A 43 -2.14 -11.61 -24.63
CA GLN A 43 -2.98 -12.79 -24.93
C GLN A 43 -2.34 -14.09 -24.43
N PRO A 44 -2.17 -14.25 -23.11
CA PRO A 44 -1.49 -15.42 -22.56
C PRO A 44 -2.35 -16.68 -22.64
N THR A 45 -1.73 -17.82 -22.91
CA THR A 45 -2.32 -19.17 -22.83
C THR A 45 -1.89 -19.88 -21.53
N VAL A 46 -2.35 -21.12 -21.33
CA VAL A 46 -1.93 -21.94 -20.18
C VAL A 46 -0.43 -22.27 -20.25
N ASP A 47 0.08 -22.47 -21.47
CA ASP A 47 1.50 -22.79 -21.72
C ASP A 47 2.43 -21.64 -21.34
N ASP A 48 1.92 -20.40 -21.30
CA ASP A 48 2.65 -19.21 -20.85
C ASP A 48 2.79 -19.12 -19.32
N ILE A 49 2.26 -20.08 -18.56
CA ILE A 49 2.33 -20.12 -17.10
C ILE A 49 3.44 -21.08 -16.66
N PRO A 50 4.59 -20.58 -16.16
CA PRO A 50 5.66 -21.45 -15.70
C PRO A 50 5.21 -22.37 -14.56
N LEU A 51 5.62 -23.64 -14.59
CA LEU A 51 5.42 -24.58 -13.49
C LEU A 51 5.95 -24.00 -12.17
N GLY A 52 5.22 -24.20 -11.08
CA GLY A 52 5.50 -23.59 -9.77
C GLY A 52 5.05 -22.13 -9.60
N SER A 53 4.48 -21.48 -10.64
CA SER A 53 3.95 -20.12 -10.52
C SER A 53 2.82 -20.03 -9.50
N ALA A 54 2.85 -18.97 -8.68
CA ALA A 54 1.76 -18.68 -7.78
C ALA A 54 0.54 -18.18 -8.57
N VAL A 55 -0.54 -18.93 -8.61
CA VAL A 55 -1.76 -18.54 -9.35
C VAL A 55 -2.95 -18.33 -8.43
N ALA A 56 -3.88 -17.49 -8.89
CA ALA A 56 -5.25 -17.41 -8.38
C ALA A 56 -6.19 -17.89 -9.49
N VAL A 57 -6.95 -18.94 -9.20
CA VAL A 57 -7.87 -19.55 -10.17
C VAL A 57 -9.29 -19.40 -9.65
N LEU A 58 -10.16 -18.87 -10.49
CA LEU A 58 -11.61 -18.98 -10.32
C LEU A 58 -12.05 -20.17 -11.18
N ALA A 59 -12.61 -21.19 -10.54
CA ALA A 59 -13.11 -22.38 -11.21
C ALA A 59 -14.58 -22.64 -10.83
N ALA A 60 -15.32 -23.24 -11.76
CA ALA A 60 -16.68 -23.71 -11.57
C ALA A 60 -16.79 -25.12 -12.17
N ASN A 61 -17.31 -26.08 -11.41
CA ASN A 61 -17.51 -27.47 -11.85
C ASN A 61 -16.27 -28.14 -12.47
N GLY A 62 -15.09 -27.92 -11.90
CA GLY A 62 -13.83 -28.47 -12.40
C GLY A 62 -13.23 -27.73 -13.60
N GLN A 63 -13.92 -26.72 -14.14
CA GLN A 63 -13.43 -25.89 -15.24
C GLN A 63 -12.95 -24.51 -14.76
N ALA A 64 -11.82 -24.05 -15.28
CA ALA A 64 -11.29 -22.73 -14.99
C ALA A 64 -12.09 -21.64 -15.74
N VAL A 65 -12.69 -20.72 -14.99
CA VAL A 65 -13.35 -19.51 -15.52
C VAL A 65 -12.31 -18.41 -15.75
N SER A 66 -11.34 -18.26 -14.83
CA SER A 66 -10.22 -17.35 -15.01
C SER A 66 -9.00 -17.79 -14.21
N ILE A 67 -7.81 -17.53 -14.77
CA ILE A 67 -6.52 -17.81 -14.15
C ILE A 67 -5.71 -16.52 -14.13
N LEU A 68 -5.29 -16.09 -12.94
CA LEU A 68 -4.42 -14.93 -12.75
C LEU A 68 -3.09 -15.40 -12.16
N VAL A 69 -2.00 -15.20 -12.90
CA VAL A 69 -0.66 -15.45 -12.38
C VAL A 69 -0.27 -14.30 -11.46
N LYS A 70 -0.02 -14.62 -10.18
CA LYS A 70 0.55 -13.68 -9.23
C LYS A 70 2.05 -13.53 -9.55
N PRO A 71 2.54 -12.31 -9.76
CA PRO A 71 3.95 -12.11 -10.04
C PRO A 71 4.78 -12.52 -8.83
N VAL A 72 5.63 -13.53 -9.00
CA VAL A 72 6.65 -13.97 -8.03
C VAL A 72 7.95 -13.13 -8.22
N GLN A 73 8.03 -12.39 -9.32
CA GLN A 73 9.13 -11.52 -9.72
C GLN A 73 8.77 -10.03 -9.61
N PRO A 74 9.76 -9.12 -9.54
CA PRO A 74 9.54 -7.68 -9.55
C PRO A 74 8.60 -7.26 -10.68
N VAL A 75 7.56 -6.49 -10.34
CA VAL A 75 6.57 -6.04 -11.30
C VAL A 75 7.18 -4.90 -12.10
N ARG A 76 7.20 -4.99 -13.43
CA ARG A 76 7.72 -3.91 -14.28
C ARG A 76 6.77 -2.74 -14.38
N SER A 77 5.44 -2.96 -14.41
CA SER A 77 4.47 -1.89 -14.65
C SER A 77 3.37 -1.75 -13.58
N ARG A 78 2.95 -0.53 -13.23
CA ARG A 78 1.83 -0.24 -12.31
C ARG A 78 1.05 1.01 -12.71
N HIS A 79 -0.25 1.05 -12.45
CA HIS A 79 -1.06 2.27 -12.59
C HIS A 79 -1.02 3.15 -11.34
N PHE A 80 -0.93 4.46 -11.54
CA PHE A 80 -1.04 5.47 -10.50
C PHE A 80 -2.04 6.56 -10.94
N THR A 81 -3.12 6.73 -10.18
CA THR A 81 -4.16 7.73 -10.45
C THR A 81 -4.04 8.88 -9.47
N GLY A 82 -3.95 10.10 -9.99
CA GLY A 82 -3.74 11.30 -9.20
C GLY A 82 -3.86 12.58 -10.03
N ILE A 83 -3.66 13.71 -9.39
CA ILE A 83 -3.67 15.04 -10.00
C ILE A 83 -2.25 15.45 -10.33
N VAL A 84 -2.06 16.02 -11.52
CA VAL A 84 -0.81 16.67 -11.92
C VAL A 84 -0.58 17.88 -11.03
N THR A 85 0.52 17.91 -10.30
CA THR A 85 0.90 19.03 -9.43
C THR A 85 2.05 19.86 -10.00
N GLY A 86 2.69 19.38 -11.07
CA GLY A 86 3.78 20.07 -11.75
C GLY A 86 4.16 19.33 -13.03
N VAL A 87 4.58 20.10 -14.02
CA VAL A 87 5.19 19.60 -15.27
C VAL A 87 6.46 20.43 -15.46
N GLY A 88 7.61 19.79 -15.35
CA GLY A 88 8.91 20.43 -15.54
C GLY A 88 9.25 20.57 -17.02
N GLU A 89 10.09 21.56 -17.34
CA GLU A 89 10.65 21.74 -18.70
C GLU A 89 11.56 20.58 -19.12
N ASP A 90 12.00 19.77 -18.15
CA ASP A 90 12.78 18.55 -18.28
C ASP A 90 11.92 17.30 -18.60
N GLY A 91 10.61 17.47 -18.79
CA GLY A 91 9.68 16.38 -19.07
C GLY A 91 9.28 15.56 -17.83
N VAL A 92 9.67 15.99 -16.63
CA VAL A 92 9.25 15.37 -15.37
C VAL A 92 7.83 15.79 -15.01
N VAL A 93 6.99 14.80 -14.70
CA VAL A 93 5.61 15.02 -14.27
C VAL A 93 5.47 14.65 -12.80
N ASP A 94 4.94 15.58 -12.02
CA ASP A 94 4.60 15.40 -10.62
C ASP A 94 3.12 15.04 -10.49
N ILE A 95 2.80 13.88 -9.91
CA ILE A 95 1.41 13.43 -9.73
C ILE A 95 1.18 13.09 -8.25
N GLN A 96 0.07 13.57 -7.68
CA GLN A 96 -0.34 13.31 -6.30
C GLN A 96 -1.71 12.64 -6.23
N ASP A 97 -1.85 11.59 -5.42
CA ASP A 97 -3.15 10.91 -5.21
C ASP A 97 -3.93 11.46 -4.00
N ALA A 98 -5.15 10.95 -3.78
CA ALA A 98 -6.03 11.36 -2.66
C ALA A 98 -5.44 11.07 -1.28
N ASN A 99 -4.49 10.12 -1.19
CA ASN A 99 -3.80 9.82 0.06
C ASN A 99 -2.59 10.73 0.28
N GLY A 100 -2.32 11.66 -0.62
CA GLY A 100 -1.14 12.52 -0.57
C GLY A 100 0.15 11.80 -0.97
N ARG A 101 0.07 10.57 -1.51
CA ARG A 101 1.23 9.93 -2.16
C ARG A 101 1.60 10.77 -3.36
N LYS A 102 2.89 11.04 -3.52
CA LYS A 102 3.40 11.76 -4.67
C LYS A 102 4.36 10.86 -5.44
N ILE A 103 4.30 10.96 -6.75
CA ILE A 103 5.34 10.47 -7.66
C ILE A 103 5.87 11.65 -8.46
N SER A 104 7.16 11.62 -8.76
CA SER A 104 7.88 12.57 -9.59
C SER A 104 8.73 11.76 -10.56
N SER A 105 8.39 11.75 -11.84
CA SER A 105 9.01 10.85 -12.83
C SER A 105 9.00 11.46 -14.23
N PRO A 106 10.02 11.20 -15.07
CA PRO A 106 9.96 11.54 -16.50
C PRO A 106 8.80 10.85 -17.19
N SER A 107 8.25 11.49 -18.23
CA SER A 107 7.31 10.87 -19.15
C SER A 107 7.97 10.51 -20.47
N ALA A 108 7.69 9.31 -20.98
CA ALA A 108 8.12 8.85 -22.30
C ALA A 108 7.37 9.56 -23.44
N SER A 109 6.18 10.09 -23.14
CA SER A 109 5.37 10.90 -24.05
C SER A 109 5.51 12.38 -23.70
N ASP A 110 5.33 13.26 -24.68
CA ASP A 110 5.35 14.72 -24.45
C ASP A 110 4.30 15.13 -23.39
N PRO A 111 4.72 15.61 -22.20
CA PRO A 111 3.80 16.02 -21.15
C PRO A 111 3.32 17.46 -21.32
N SER A 112 3.70 18.19 -22.37
CA SER A 112 3.36 19.60 -22.60
C SER A 112 1.85 19.89 -22.61
N ILE A 113 1.04 18.88 -22.95
CA ILE A 113 -0.43 18.96 -22.95
C ILE A 113 -1.03 18.93 -21.53
N LEU A 114 -0.28 18.47 -20.53
CA LEU A 114 -0.71 18.40 -19.14
C LEU A 114 -0.56 19.76 -18.46
N LYS A 115 -1.54 20.08 -17.61
CA LYS A 115 -1.51 21.28 -16.78
C LYS A 115 -1.68 20.91 -15.32
N PRO A 116 -1.05 21.64 -14.38
CA PRO A 116 -1.33 21.44 -12.97
C PRO A 116 -2.84 21.53 -12.68
N GLY A 117 -3.34 20.58 -11.89
CA GLY A 117 -4.76 20.36 -11.63
C GLY A 117 -5.44 19.35 -12.57
N ASP A 118 -4.77 18.89 -13.63
CA ASP A 118 -5.31 17.83 -14.49
C ASP A 118 -5.33 16.49 -13.77
N LEU A 119 -6.46 15.80 -13.83
CA LEU A 119 -6.60 14.46 -13.28
C LEU A 119 -6.16 13.41 -14.31
N VAL A 120 -5.21 12.56 -13.90
CA VAL A 120 -4.59 11.57 -14.79
C VAL A 120 -4.49 10.19 -14.15
N THR A 121 -4.47 9.17 -14.99
CA THR A 121 -3.96 7.84 -14.65
C THR A 121 -2.67 7.62 -15.43
N ALA A 122 -1.56 7.47 -14.72
CA ALA A 122 -0.25 7.18 -15.26
C ALA A 122 0.03 5.67 -15.22
N VAL A 123 0.64 5.15 -16.28
CA VAL A 123 1.28 3.83 -16.31
C VAL A 123 2.75 4.06 -15.99
N LEU A 124 3.20 3.49 -14.89
CA LEU A 124 4.58 3.56 -14.40
C LEU A 124 5.30 2.29 -14.76
N GLU A 125 6.51 2.39 -15.30
CA GLU A 125 7.45 1.29 -15.46
C GLU A 125 8.66 1.47 -14.54
N GLN A 126 9.14 0.39 -13.91
CA GLN A 126 10.34 0.40 -13.06
C GLN A 126 11.51 -0.35 -13.71
N ASP A 127 12.64 0.33 -13.80
CA ASP A 127 13.92 -0.33 -14.09
C ASP A 127 14.34 -1.13 -12.85
N LEU A 128 14.38 -2.45 -12.96
CA LEU A 128 14.69 -3.35 -11.84
C LEU A 128 16.14 -3.25 -11.35
N SER A 129 17.04 -2.73 -12.19
CA SER A 129 18.46 -2.58 -11.87
C SER A 129 18.73 -1.31 -11.06
N THR A 130 18.02 -0.22 -11.33
CA THR A 130 18.20 1.08 -10.68
C THR A 130 17.10 1.37 -9.64
N GLY A 131 15.92 0.80 -9.84
CA GLY A 131 14.68 1.06 -9.13
C GLY A 131 13.97 2.35 -9.56
N SER A 132 14.49 3.05 -10.58
CA SER A 132 13.92 4.27 -11.15
C SER A 132 12.58 4.00 -11.81
N LEU A 133 11.70 5.01 -11.80
CA LEU A 133 10.39 4.99 -12.44
C LEU A 133 10.39 5.80 -13.73
N LEU A 134 9.58 5.36 -14.70
CA LEU A 134 9.29 6.06 -15.95
C LEU A 134 7.78 6.03 -16.19
N ILE A 135 7.18 7.16 -16.59
CA ILE A 135 5.78 7.18 -17.00
C ILE A 135 5.71 6.82 -18.49
N THR A 136 5.24 5.62 -18.81
CA THR A 136 5.16 5.11 -20.20
C THR A 136 3.79 5.34 -20.85
N GLY A 137 2.77 5.67 -20.06
CA GLY A 137 1.45 6.04 -20.56
C GLY A 137 0.73 7.00 -19.63
N LEU A 138 -0.06 7.91 -20.19
CA LEU A 138 -0.84 8.90 -19.44
C LEU A 138 -2.22 9.02 -20.05
N ASP A 139 -3.25 8.90 -19.21
CA ASP A 139 -4.64 9.04 -19.61
C ASP A 139 -5.36 10.07 -18.75
N ARG A 140 -5.95 11.09 -19.39
CA ARG A 140 -6.68 12.15 -18.69
C ARG A 140 -8.11 11.71 -18.41
N ALA A 141 -8.58 12.06 -17.22
CA ALA A 141 -9.94 11.84 -16.76
C ALA A 141 -11.03 12.27 -17.76
N LEU A 142 -10.85 13.45 -18.37
CA LEU A 142 -11.79 14.02 -19.33
C LEU A 142 -11.74 13.34 -20.70
N ASP A 143 -10.63 12.69 -21.06
CA ASP A 143 -10.56 11.87 -22.28
C ASP A 143 -11.28 10.53 -22.08
N ASN A 144 -11.29 10.00 -20.85
CA ASN A 144 -12.16 8.86 -20.49
C ASN A 144 -13.65 9.25 -20.51
N LEU A 145 -14.01 10.44 -20.02
CA LEU A 145 -15.38 10.98 -20.15
C LEU A 145 -15.84 10.97 -21.61
N LYS A 146 -15.07 11.57 -22.53
CA LYS A 146 -15.39 11.61 -23.97
C LYS A 146 -15.60 10.21 -24.57
N ARG A 147 -14.77 9.23 -24.17
CA ARG A 147 -14.89 7.83 -24.63
C ARG A 147 -16.20 7.18 -24.15
N ILE A 148 -16.60 7.43 -22.90
CA ILE A 148 -17.87 6.95 -22.35
C ILE A 148 -19.05 7.62 -23.06
N GLU A 149 -19.00 8.92 -23.31
CA GLU A 149 -20.03 9.66 -24.05
C GLU A 149 -20.17 9.12 -25.48
N ALA A 150 -19.07 8.92 -26.21
CA ALA A 150 -19.12 8.34 -27.54
C ALA A 150 -19.69 6.90 -27.53
N ALA A 151 -19.44 6.12 -26.48
CA ALA A 151 -20.04 4.79 -26.32
C ALA A 151 -21.55 4.86 -26.05
N LEU A 152 -22.00 5.84 -25.24
CA LEU A 152 -23.41 6.11 -24.99
C LEU A 152 -24.13 6.52 -26.28
N GLU A 153 -23.56 7.45 -27.05
CA GLU A 153 -24.12 7.87 -28.35
C GLU A 153 -24.29 6.69 -29.32
N ARG A 154 -23.28 5.81 -29.42
CA ARG A 154 -23.39 4.62 -30.25
C ARG A 154 -24.48 3.68 -29.75
N ALA A 155 -24.57 3.46 -28.43
CA ALA A 155 -25.58 2.60 -27.85
C ALA A 155 -27.01 3.14 -28.04
N GLU A 156 -27.21 4.46 -27.98
CA GLU A 156 -28.49 5.11 -28.30
C GLU A 156 -28.87 4.92 -29.77
N LYS A 157 -27.92 5.15 -30.68
CA LYS A 157 -28.10 4.92 -32.12
C LYS A 157 -28.49 3.48 -32.45
N THR A 158 -27.91 2.51 -31.76
CA THR A 158 -28.20 1.07 -31.95
C THR A 158 -29.35 0.56 -31.08
N GLN A 159 -30.07 1.43 -30.35
CA GLN A 159 -31.16 1.06 -29.42
C GLN A 159 -30.80 -0.06 -28.43
N ALA A 160 -29.55 -0.11 -27.97
CA ALA A 160 -29.05 -1.18 -27.11
C ALA A 160 -29.36 -0.88 -25.63
N ALA A 161 -30.64 -0.97 -25.24
CA ALA A 161 -31.14 -0.58 -23.91
C ALA A 161 -30.36 -1.18 -22.72
N GLY A 162 -29.99 -2.46 -22.79
CA GLY A 162 -29.17 -3.11 -21.75
C GLY A 162 -27.76 -2.54 -21.60
N LYS A 163 -27.18 -1.98 -22.67
CA LYS A 163 -25.87 -1.31 -22.63
C LYS A 163 -25.98 0.11 -22.07
N LEU A 164 -27.11 0.80 -22.28
CA LEU A 164 -27.32 2.18 -21.83
C LEU A 164 -27.30 2.31 -20.31
N SER A 165 -27.98 1.43 -19.57
CA SER A 165 -27.99 1.47 -18.10
C SER A 165 -26.58 1.28 -17.51
N VAL A 166 -25.84 0.30 -18.02
CA VAL A 166 -24.45 0.01 -17.60
C VAL A 166 -23.52 1.17 -17.92
N LEU A 167 -23.64 1.78 -19.10
CA LEU A 167 -22.80 2.92 -19.48
C LEU A 167 -23.14 4.19 -18.66
N ARG A 168 -24.42 4.43 -18.35
CA ARG A 168 -24.84 5.52 -17.43
C ARG A 168 -24.27 5.32 -16.04
N GLN A 169 -24.30 4.09 -15.53
CA GLN A 169 -23.67 3.76 -14.25
C GLN A 169 -22.16 3.99 -14.30
N ARG A 170 -21.47 3.55 -15.36
CA ARG A 170 -20.03 3.80 -15.53
C ARG A 170 -19.70 5.30 -15.58
N LEU A 171 -20.50 6.10 -16.29
CA LEU A 171 -20.34 7.56 -16.31
C LEU A 171 -20.47 8.15 -14.91
N ASN A 172 -21.50 7.72 -14.16
CA ASN A 172 -21.75 8.16 -12.79
C ASN A 172 -20.63 7.78 -11.81
N GLU A 173 -20.11 6.55 -11.90
CA GLU A 173 -18.97 6.08 -11.09
C GLU A 173 -17.66 6.80 -11.46
N ASN A 174 -17.41 7.00 -12.75
CA ASN A 174 -16.25 7.74 -13.25
C ASN A 174 -16.25 9.18 -12.74
N ALA A 175 -17.39 9.88 -12.87
CA ALA A 175 -17.58 11.22 -12.34
C ALA A 175 -17.32 11.26 -10.82
N ASN A 176 -17.92 10.36 -10.06
CA ASN A 176 -17.75 10.32 -8.61
C ASN A 176 -16.29 10.12 -8.19
N ARG A 177 -15.57 9.17 -8.81
CA ARG A 177 -14.15 8.92 -8.50
C ARG A 177 -13.30 10.15 -8.79
N HIS A 178 -13.49 10.75 -9.96
CA HIS A 178 -12.67 11.87 -10.41
C HIS A 178 -12.90 13.14 -9.60
N LEU A 179 -14.17 13.46 -9.32
CA LEU A 179 -14.51 14.66 -8.56
C LEU A 179 -14.16 14.52 -7.08
N THR A 180 -14.25 13.31 -6.51
CA THR A 180 -13.78 13.04 -5.15
C THR A 180 -12.28 13.31 -5.03
N LEU A 181 -11.47 12.70 -5.91
CA LEU A 181 -10.02 12.88 -5.92
C LEU A 181 -9.62 14.35 -6.12
N ALA A 182 -10.31 15.05 -7.04
CA ALA A 182 -10.08 16.47 -7.29
C ALA A 182 -10.36 17.34 -6.05
N GLN A 183 -11.41 17.03 -5.29
CA GLN A 183 -11.70 17.72 -4.04
C GLN A 183 -10.71 17.42 -2.93
N ASP A 184 -10.33 16.15 -2.76
CA ASP A 184 -9.42 15.73 -1.69
C ASP A 184 -8.06 16.41 -1.82
N VAL A 185 -7.52 16.47 -3.05
CA VAL A 185 -6.25 17.17 -3.30
C VAL A 185 -6.40 18.67 -3.10
N LEU A 186 -7.47 19.29 -3.60
CA LEU A 186 -7.72 20.74 -3.42
C LEU A 186 -7.79 21.12 -1.94
N ALA A 187 -8.48 20.32 -1.13
CA ALA A 187 -8.62 20.55 0.30
C ALA A 187 -7.31 20.39 1.08
N GLY A 188 -6.33 19.66 0.54
CA GLY A 188 -4.98 19.51 1.10
C GLY A 188 -3.92 20.39 0.45
N THR A 189 -4.29 21.30 -0.47
CA THR A 189 -3.34 22.14 -1.21
C THR A 189 -3.13 23.49 -0.52
N ASP A 190 -1.87 23.93 -0.42
CA ASP A 190 -1.49 25.24 0.10
C ASP A 190 -2.04 26.42 -0.74
N SER A 191 -2.14 27.59 -0.12
CA SER A 191 -2.78 28.80 -0.66
C SER A 191 -2.28 29.22 -2.05
N SER A 192 -1.02 28.93 -2.39
CA SER A 192 -0.37 29.38 -3.63
C SER A 192 -0.89 28.71 -4.91
N ARG A 193 -1.43 27.48 -4.81
CA ARG A 193 -1.96 26.72 -5.96
C ARG A 193 -3.47 26.47 -5.88
N HIS A 194 -4.10 26.91 -4.80
CA HIS A 194 -5.51 26.67 -4.51
C HIS A 194 -6.44 27.19 -5.63
N SER A 195 -6.25 28.44 -6.08
CA SER A 195 -7.08 29.04 -7.13
C SER A 195 -7.01 28.28 -8.46
N GLN A 196 -5.81 27.85 -8.86
CA GLN A 196 -5.61 27.09 -10.10
C GLN A 196 -6.31 25.73 -10.04
N TYR A 197 -6.18 25.01 -8.93
CA TYR A 197 -6.85 23.70 -8.76
C TYR A 197 -8.37 23.85 -8.63
N GLN A 198 -8.84 24.93 -8.00
CA GLN A 198 -10.27 25.23 -7.91
C GLN A 198 -10.89 25.51 -9.29
N GLU A 199 -10.20 26.26 -10.15
CA GLU A 199 -10.62 26.48 -11.54
C GLU A 199 -10.72 25.16 -12.31
N ARG A 200 -9.72 24.29 -12.19
CA ARG A 200 -9.68 22.96 -12.83
C ARG A 200 -10.80 22.05 -12.34
N LEU A 201 -11.03 22.00 -11.02
CA LEU A 201 -12.13 21.26 -10.42
C LEU A 201 -13.48 21.75 -10.98
N THR A 202 -13.68 23.06 -11.07
CA THR A 202 -14.91 23.67 -11.60
C THR A 202 -15.10 23.30 -13.08
N GLY A 203 -14.04 23.36 -13.88
CA GLY A 203 -14.06 22.92 -15.28
C GLY A 203 -14.45 21.44 -15.43
N ALA A 204 -13.88 20.57 -14.60
CA ALA A 204 -14.22 19.14 -14.59
C ALA A 204 -15.67 18.89 -14.15
N GLN A 205 -16.13 19.56 -13.09
CA GLN A 205 -17.51 19.48 -12.60
C GLN A 205 -18.51 19.86 -13.72
N ASN A 206 -18.25 20.97 -14.42
CA ASN A 206 -19.10 21.43 -15.51
C ASN A 206 -19.12 20.46 -16.69
N ALA A 207 -17.97 19.87 -17.05
CA ALA A 207 -17.89 18.85 -18.10
C ALA A 207 -18.72 17.61 -17.73
N TYR A 208 -18.57 17.10 -16.51
CA TYR A 208 -19.38 15.98 -16.03
C TYR A 208 -20.87 16.31 -15.94
N ALA A 209 -21.23 17.52 -15.48
CA ALA A 209 -22.63 17.91 -15.38
C ALA A 209 -23.32 17.87 -16.75
N ARG A 210 -22.65 18.40 -17.79
CA ARG A 210 -23.16 18.36 -19.18
C ARG A 210 -23.34 16.93 -19.69
N GLY A 211 -22.31 16.09 -19.56
CA GLY A 211 -22.37 14.69 -20.02
C GLY A 211 -23.44 13.89 -19.28
N MET A 212 -23.49 14.01 -17.95
CA MET A 212 -24.45 13.29 -17.13
C MET A 212 -25.90 13.74 -17.37
N SER A 213 -26.12 15.04 -17.56
CA SER A 213 -27.44 15.59 -17.89
C SER A 213 -27.92 15.08 -19.25
N ARG A 214 -27.05 15.10 -20.28
CA ARG A 214 -27.37 14.62 -21.63
C ARG A 214 -27.84 13.17 -21.64
N PHE A 215 -27.18 12.30 -20.90
CA PHE A 215 -27.46 10.86 -20.91
C PHE A 215 -28.31 10.37 -19.73
N GLY A 216 -28.82 11.27 -18.87
CA GLY A 216 -29.62 10.90 -17.70
C GLY A 216 -28.88 10.06 -16.66
N ALA A 217 -27.60 10.33 -16.42
CA ALA A 217 -26.74 9.58 -15.50
C ALA A 217 -26.73 10.13 -14.05
N GLY A 218 -27.68 11.02 -13.71
CA GLY A 218 -27.79 11.69 -12.41
C GLY A 218 -27.03 13.02 -12.36
N LYS A 219 -26.73 13.49 -11.16
CA LYS A 219 -25.96 14.73 -10.92
C LYS A 219 -24.51 14.42 -10.48
N PRO A 220 -23.57 15.34 -10.72
CA PRO A 220 -22.21 15.24 -10.18
C PRO A 220 -22.23 15.05 -8.65
N SER A 221 -21.47 14.07 -8.18
CA SER A 221 -21.36 13.73 -6.77
C SER A 221 -19.92 13.50 -6.39
N ALA A 222 -19.62 13.59 -5.10
CA ALA A 222 -18.37 13.13 -4.53
C ALA A 222 -18.62 12.29 -3.29
N THR A 223 -17.56 11.66 -2.79
CA THR A 223 -17.61 10.79 -1.63
C THR A 223 -16.64 11.30 -0.58
N VAL A 224 -17.12 11.49 0.65
CA VAL A 224 -16.27 11.77 1.81
C VAL A 224 -16.21 10.54 2.69
N SER A 225 -15.02 10.17 3.12
CA SER A 225 -14.79 9.10 4.10
C SER A 225 -14.14 9.69 5.35
N GLY A 226 -14.73 9.47 6.51
CA GLY A 226 -14.22 10.05 7.75
C GLY A 226 -14.97 9.63 9.00
N ILE A 227 -14.67 10.30 10.10
CA ILE A 227 -15.31 10.10 11.40
C ILE A 227 -16.40 11.16 11.58
N VAL A 228 -17.57 10.76 12.08
CA VAL A 228 -18.62 11.69 12.47
C VAL A 228 -18.18 12.45 13.72
N THR A 229 -18.03 13.76 13.61
CA THR A 229 -17.62 14.65 14.71
C THR A 229 -18.75 15.52 15.25
N SER A 230 -19.84 15.65 14.50
CA SER A 230 -21.05 16.34 14.95
C SER A 230 -22.29 15.82 14.22
N ILE A 231 -23.41 15.76 14.93
CA ILE A 231 -24.72 15.35 14.44
C ILE A 231 -25.74 16.38 14.92
N ASP A 232 -26.44 17.01 13.99
CA ASP A 232 -27.59 17.88 14.27
C ASP A 232 -28.85 17.19 13.72
N LEU A 233 -29.63 16.61 14.63
CA LEU A 233 -30.85 15.86 14.28
C LEU A 233 -32.00 16.76 13.82
N GLU A 234 -32.00 18.04 14.21
CA GLU A 234 -33.04 19.01 13.87
C GLU A 234 -32.79 19.58 12.47
N ARG A 235 -31.59 20.11 12.24
CA ARG A 235 -31.18 20.66 10.94
C ARG A 235 -30.83 19.58 9.92
N LYS A 236 -30.83 18.32 10.34
CA LYS A 236 -30.42 17.16 9.54
C LYS A 236 -29.02 17.32 8.95
N LEU A 237 -28.08 17.81 9.77
CA LEU A 237 -26.70 18.01 9.36
C LEU A 237 -25.80 16.95 9.99
N LEU A 238 -24.90 16.40 9.18
CA LEU A 238 -23.85 15.48 9.61
C LEU A 238 -22.49 16.08 9.29
N THR A 239 -21.62 16.18 10.28
CA THR A 239 -20.23 16.61 10.07
C THR A 239 -19.31 15.39 10.06
N VAL A 240 -18.59 15.20 8.96
CA VAL A 240 -17.64 14.11 8.74
C VAL A 240 -16.23 14.70 8.66
N GLN A 241 -15.34 14.24 9.53
CA GLN A 241 -13.93 14.60 9.60
C GLN A 241 -13.07 13.53 8.92
N PRO A 242 -12.55 13.78 7.71
CA PRO A 242 -11.56 12.91 7.10
C PRO A 242 -10.24 12.94 7.88
N SER A 243 -9.41 11.90 7.75
CA SER A 243 -8.19 11.77 8.54
C SER A 243 -7.10 12.80 8.23
N ARG A 244 -7.13 13.41 7.04
CA ARG A 244 -6.08 14.33 6.55
C ARG A 244 -6.63 15.62 5.92
N LEU A 245 -7.95 15.80 5.94
CA LEU A 245 -8.63 16.93 5.28
C LEU A 245 -9.53 17.63 6.30
N PRO A 246 -9.91 18.90 6.07
CA PRO A 246 -10.87 19.60 6.92
C PRO A 246 -12.22 18.87 7.05
N ALA A 247 -12.93 19.12 8.15
CA ALA A 247 -14.29 18.61 8.35
C ALA A 247 -15.22 19.05 7.21
N LEU A 248 -16.08 18.14 6.77
CA LEU A 248 -17.10 18.40 5.77
C LEU A 248 -18.50 18.20 6.35
N GLN A 249 -19.37 19.18 6.12
CA GLN A 249 -20.80 19.08 6.44
C GLN A 249 -21.59 18.52 5.26
N VAL A 250 -22.53 17.64 5.57
CA VAL A 250 -23.41 16.96 4.62
C VAL A 250 -24.85 17.04 5.12
N ILE A 251 -25.79 17.36 4.23
CA ILE A 251 -27.22 17.46 4.54
C ILE A 251 -27.86 16.08 4.39
N ILE A 252 -28.66 15.67 5.37
CA ILE A 252 -29.41 14.41 5.37
C ILE A 252 -30.87 14.74 5.08
N ASP A 253 -31.44 14.11 4.06
CA ASP A 253 -32.84 14.26 3.71
C ASP A 253 -33.60 12.92 3.82
N GLY A 254 -34.90 12.94 3.52
CA GLY A 254 -35.73 11.74 3.55
C GLY A 254 -35.35 10.68 2.49
N ALA A 255 -34.59 11.06 1.46
CA ALA A 255 -34.12 10.17 0.42
C ALA A 255 -32.72 9.58 0.72
N THR A 256 -32.05 10.07 1.76
CA THR A 256 -30.70 9.62 2.14
C THR A 256 -30.75 8.20 2.69
N ALA A 257 -30.17 7.24 1.96
CA ALA A 257 -30.06 5.87 2.44
C ALA A 257 -28.89 5.72 3.44
N ILE A 258 -29.18 5.43 4.72
CA ILE A 258 -28.16 5.21 5.76
C ILE A 258 -28.08 3.72 6.08
N ARG A 259 -26.92 3.09 5.88
CA ARG A 259 -26.74 1.64 5.99
C ARG A 259 -25.62 1.26 6.94
N PHE A 260 -25.89 0.27 7.80
CA PHE A 260 -24.90 -0.43 8.61
C PHE A 260 -24.98 -1.93 8.33
N GLN A 261 -23.85 -2.55 7.96
CA GLN A 261 -23.79 -3.98 7.60
C GLN A 261 -24.86 -4.41 6.58
N GLY A 262 -25.14 -3.56 5.59
CA GLY A 262 -26.12 -3.82 4.54
C GLY A 262 -27.59 -3.61 4.95
N ARG A 263 -27.87 -3.29 6.22
CA ARG A 263 -29.21 -2.98 6.72
C ARG A 263 -29.43 -1.48 6.83
N ASP A 264 -30.60 -1.01 6.44
CA ASP A 264 -30.97 0.39 6.61
C ASP A 264 -31.17 0.70 8.11
N ILE A 265 -30.63 1.83 8.55
CA ILE A 265 -30.78 2.33 9.92
C ILE A 265 -31.28 3.79 9.88
N PRO A 266 -32.04 4.24 10.88
CA PRO A 266 -32.47 5.63 10.92
C PRO A 266 -31.30 6.57 11.28
N PHE A 267 -31.40 7.84 10.89
CA PHE A 267 -30.39 8.87 11.21
C PHE A 267 -30.12 9.00 12.72
N SER A 268 -31.15 8.79 13.55
CA SER A 268 -31.03 8.79 15.02
C SER A 268 -30.17 7.68 15.60
N ARG A 269 -29.78 6.66 14.81
CA ARG A 269 -28.84 5.62 15.24
C ARG A 269 -27.39 5.90 14.82
N LEU A 270 -27.14 6.99 14.08
CA LEU A 270 -25.78 7.50 13.94
C LEU A 270 -25.34 8.11 15.27
N ASP A 271 -24.06 7.96 15.56
CA ASP A 271 -23.45 8.49 16.77
C ASP A 271 -22.11 9.15 16.44
N LEU A 272 -21.61 9.98 17.35
CA LEU A 272 -20.27 10.53 17.27
C LEU A 272 -19.24 9.40 17.21
N ALA A 273 -18.09 9.70 16.60
CA ALA A 273 -17.02 8.74 16.33
C ALA A 273 -17.38 7.60 15.34
N ASN A 274 -18.61 7.55 14.83
CA ASN A 274 -18.96 6.61 13.77
C ASN A 274 -18.14 6.92 12.53
N ARG A 275 -17.54 5.90 11.91
CA ARG A 275 -16.89 6.08 10.62
C ARG A 275 -17.90 5.90 9.51
N VAL A 276 -17.94 6.85 8.61
CA VAL A 276 -18.91 6.88 7.52
C VAL A 276 -18.23 7.14 6.19
N GLN A 277 -18.80 6.54 5.14
CA GLN A 277 -18.59 6.96 3.77
C GLN A 277 -19.89 7.60 3.27
N ALA A 278 -19.88 8.91 3.09
CA ALA A 278 -21.04 9.67 2.64
C ALA A 278 -20.85 10.07 1.17
N ARG A 279 -21.75 9.62 0.31
CA ARG A 279 -21.82 10.07 -1.09
C ARG A 279 -22.80 11.22 -1.18
N TYR A 280 -22.34 12.39 -1.63
CA TYR A 280 -23.10 13.62 -1.58
C TYR A 280 -23.06 14.38 -2.92
N ASN A 281 -24.11 15.15 -3.18
CA ASN A 281 -24.18 16.05 -4.33
C ASN A 281 -23.25 17.26 -4.12
N LEU A 282 -22.45 17.58 -5.14
CA LEU A 282 -21.44 18.63 -5.04
C LEU A 282 -22.00 20.05 -4.88
N GLU A 283 -23.18 20.30 -5.44
CA GLU A 283 -23.85 21.59 -5.45
C GLU A 283 -24.67 21.79 -4.16
N SER A 284 -25.55 20.82 -3.83
CA SER A 284 -26.46 20.96 -2.69
C SER A 284 -25.90 20.46 -1.36
N ARG A 285 -24.77 19.74 -1.37
CA ARG A 285 -24.22 19.00 -0.20
C ARG A 285 -25.17 17.97 0.41
N THR A 286 -26.25 17.61 -0.29
CA THR A 286 -27.19 16.58 0.16
C THR A 286 -26.59 15.19 -0.05
N ALA A 287 -26.60 14.37 1.00
CA ALA A 287 -26.19 12.98 0.95
C ALA A 287 -27.20 12.17 0.15
N SER A 288 -26.72 11.40 -0.83
CA SER A 288 -27.53 10.35 -1.46
C SER A 288 -27.47 9.04 -0.68
N ARG A 289 -26.36 8.81 0.02
CA ARG A 289 -26.08 7.56 0.74
C ARG A 289 -25.04 7.78 1.82
N ILE A 290 -25.26 7.17 2.97
CA ILE A 290 -24.30 7.04 4.05
C ILE A 290 -24.08 5.57 4.34
N LEU A 291 -22.83 5.13 4.24
CA LEU A 291 -22.41 3.81 4.66
C LEU A 291 -21.68 3.94 5.99
N VAL A 292 -22.29 3.42 7.05
CA VAL A 292 -21.68 3.34 8.38
C VAL A 292 -20.76 2.13 8.41
N SER A 293 -19.49 2.40 8.63
CA SER A 293 -18.47 1.39 8.82
C SER A 293 -18.54 0.91 10.27
N ALA A 294 -18.40 -0.40 10.46
CA ALA A 294 -18.18 -0.95 11.78
C ALA A 294 -16.78 -0.50 12.23
N GLY A 295 -16.68 0.42 13.20
CA GLY A 295 -15.42 0.87 13.81
C GLY A 295 -14.34 1.36 12.84
N GLU A 296 -13.17 1.70 13.39
CA GLU A 296 -11.99 1.78 12.55
C GLU A 296 -11.70 0.38 11.99
N THR A 297 -11.41 0.28 10.70
CA THR A 297 -10.92 -0.96 10.09
C THR A 297 -9.51 -0.69 9.60
N LEU A 298 -8.57 -1.51 10.07
CA LEU A 298 -7.18 -1.47 9.67
C LEU A 298 -7.09 -1.72 8.16
N ASP A 299 -6.36 -0.87 7.44
CA ASP A 299 -6.11 -1.05 6.02
C ASP A 299 -5.61 -2.47 5.74
N LYS A 300 -6.16 -3.12 4.71
CA LYS A 300 -5.86 -4.53 4.42
C LYS A 300 -4.38 -4.76 4.12
N THR A 301 -3.71 -3.79 3.50
CA THR A 301 -2.27 -3.84 3.20
C THR A 301 -1.47 -3.71 4.48
N ALA A 302 -1.82 -2.76 5.35
CA ALA A 302 -1.19 -2.60 6.66
C ALA A 302 -1.42 -3.83 7.55
N ALA A 303 -2.62 -4.41 7.54
CA ALA A 303 -2.94 -5.63 8.27
C ALA A 303 -2.11 -6.81 7.76
N GLN A 304 -1.97 -6.96 6.44
CA GLN A 304 -1.17 -8.02 5.84
C GLN A 304 0.31 -7.87 6.17
N GLU A 305 0.85 -6.65 6.15
CA GLU A 305 2.23 -6.36 6.55
C GLU A 305 2.44 -6.75 8.02
N LEU A 306 1.54 -6.31 8.91
CA LEU A 306 1.59 -6.64 10.33
C LEU A 306 1.48 -8.15 10.61
N LEU A 307 0.74 -8.90 9.81
CA LEU A 307 0.66 -10.36 9.91
C LEU A 307 1.96 -11.08 9.55
N THR A 308 2.83 -10.42 8.76
CA THR A 308 4.15 -10.95 8.42
C THR A 308 5.23 -10.57 9.43
N THR A 309 4.99 -9.59 10.29
CA THR A 309 5.95 -9.16 11.29
C THR A 309 6.04 -10.18 12.42
N VAL A 310 7.26 -10.58 12.77
CA VAL A 310 7.54 -11.40 13.95
C VAL A 310 7.69 -10.45 15.15
N ASP A 311 6.97 -10.73 16.23
CA ASP A 311 7.16 -10.03 17.50
C ASP A 311 8.46 -10.53 18.16
N PRO A 312 9.51 -9.69 18.26
CA PRO A 312 10.80 -10.13 18.79
C PRO A 312 10.75 -10.48 20.28
N GLY A 313 9.71 -10.06 21.01
CA GLY A 313 9.49 -10.36 22.43
C GLY A 313 8.48 -11.48 22.69
N ALA A 314 8.20 -12.32 21.67
CA ALA A 314 7.27 -13.42 21.82
C ALA A 314 7.76 -14.70 21.11
N VAL A 315 7.67 -15.84 21.82
CA VAL A 315 7.94 -17.16 21.25
C VAL A 315 6.76 -18.10 21.49
N ASN A 316 6.43 -18.91 20.48
CA ASN A 316 5.27 -19.78 20.52
C ASN A 316 5.68 -21.22 20.24
N GLY A 317 5.48 -22.15 21.18
CA GLY A 317 5.72 -23.55 20.91
C GLY A 317 5.82 -24.42 22.15
N PRO A 318 6.20 -25.69 22.00
CA PRO A 318 6.38 -26.59 23.13
C PRO A 318 7.62 -26.20 23.94
N ILE A 319 7.51 -26.34 25.26
CA ILE A 319 8.67 -26.32 26.14
C ILE A 319 9.42 -27.63 25.95
N ILE A 320 10.68 -27.55 25.49
CA ILE A 320 11.51 -28.73 25.20
C ILE A 320 12.54 -29.01 26.30
N GLN A 321 12.81 -28.04 27.18
CA GLN A 321 13.73 -28.20 28.30
C GLN A 321 13.37 -27.24 29.43
N LEU A 322 13.51 -27.75 30.66
CA LEU A 322 13.41 -27.00 31.91
C LEU A 322 14.71 -27.21 32.68
N ASP A 323 15.38 -26.10 33.02
CA ASP A 323 16.59 -26.11 33.82
C ASP A 323 16.30 -25.42 35.16
N PHE A 324 16.54 -26.17 36.23
CA PHE A 324 16.26 -25.76 37.60
C PHE A 324 17.56 -25.54 38.38
N ASP A 325 18.70 -25.32 37.72
CA ASP A 325 20.03 -25.18 38.34
C ASP A 325 19.94 -24.42 39.68
N THR A 326 20.17 -25.16 40.76
CA THR A 326 19.98 -24.71 42.15
C THR A 326 21.24 -24.08 42.74
N SER A 327 22.22 -23.72 41.91
CA SER A 327 23.38 -22.95 42.35
C SER A 327 22.95 -21.55 42.82
N TYR A 328 23.65 -21.01 43.83
CA TYR A 328 23.18 -19.88 44.67
C TYR A 328 22.90 -18.55 43.93
N ASP A 329 23.18 -18.45 42.62
CA ASP A 329 22.97 -17.25 41.78
C ASP A 329 22.36 -17.56 40.38
N ALA A 330 21.99 -18.81 40.08
CA ALA A 330 21.43 -19.15 38.77
C ALA A 330 19.91 -18.98 38.74
N LEU A 331 19.40 -18.22 37.77
CA LEU A 331 17.96 -18.14 37.49
C LEU A 331 17.49 -19.43 36.79
N PRO A 332 16.31 -19.98 37.13
CA PRO A 332 15.73 -21.07 36.38
C PRO A 332 15.55 -20.68 34.91
N ARG A 333 15.71 -21.65 33.99
CA ARG A 333 15.58 -21.41 32.55
C ARG A 333 14.57 -22.32 31.90
N ILE A 334 13.85 -21.78 30.93
CA ILE A 334 12.98 -22.55 30.04
C ILE A 334 13.49 -22.45 28.62
N THR A 335 13.47 -23.56 27.89
CA THR A 335 13.78 -23.55 26.45
C THR A 335 12.55 -23.95 25.66
N ILE A 336 12.18 -23.08 24.72
CA ILE A 336 11.00 -23.23 23.87
C ILE A 336 11.46 -23.40 22.43
N ARG A 337 10.90 -24.37 21.71
CA ARG A 337 11.08 -24.49 20.27
C ARG A 337 9.99 -23.69 19.56
N ASP A 338 10.37 -22.61 18.89
CA ASP A 338 9.41 -21.81 18.14
C ASP A 338 8.76 -22.64 17.02
N SER A 339 7.44 -22.69 17.01
CA SER A 339 6.68 -23.48 16.04
C SER A 339 6.76 -22.91 14.63
N ALA A 340 7.03 -21.60 14.50
CA ALA A 340 7.10 -20.93 13.20
C ALA A 340 8.49 -21.06 12.54
N SER A 341 9.55 -20.71 13.27
CA SER A 341 10.93 -20.74 12.75
C SER A 341 11.68 -22.04 13.00
N GLN A 342 11.17 -22.91 13.87
CA GLN A 342 11.87 -24.09 14.42
C GLN A 342 13.13 -23.75 15.24
N ALA A 343 13.43 -22.46 15.45
CA ALA A 343 14.54 -22.02 16.31
C ALA A 343 14.22 -22.26 17.79
N THR A 344 15.25 -22.46 18.60
CA THR A 344 15.13 -22.60 20.05
C THR A 344 15.45 -21.28 20.74
N VAL A 345 14.62 -20.91 21.72
CA VAL A 345 14.83 -19.73 22.56
C VAL A 345 14.89 -20.17 24.02
N THR A 346 15.95 -19.79 24.72
CA THR A 346 16.12 -20.04 26.15
C THR A 346 15.90 -18.74 26.92
N LEU A 347 14.99 -18.77 27.90
CA LEU A 347 14.55 -17.61 28.66
C LEU A 347 14.85 -17.78 30.15
N ASN A 348 15.26 -16.69 30.80
CA ASN A 348 15.47 -16.65 32.24
C ASN A 348 14.13 -16.40 32.94
N VAL A 349 13.75 -17.25 33.89
CA VAL A 349 12.54 -17.10 34.70
C VAL A 349 12.87 -16.29 35.94
N LEU A 350 12.19 -15.16 36.11
CA LEU A 350 12.35 -14.28 37.26
C LEU A 350 11.28 -14.59 38.32
N PRO A 351 11.50 -14.24 39.60
CA PRO A 351 10.48 -14.39 40.64
C PRO A 351 9.15 -13.66 40.33
N GLN A 352 9.22 -12.56 39.57
CA GLN A 352 8.07 -11.79 39.11
C GLN A 352 7.46 -12.27 37.78
N SER A 353 8.04 -13.31 37.15
CA SER A 353 7.47 -13.87 35.92
C SER A 353 6.11 -14.49 36.21
N VAL A 354 5.12 -14.20 35.37
CA VAL A 354 3.77 -14.73 35.51
C VAL A 354 3.67 -16.04 34.75
N LEU A 355 3.37 -17.14 35.45
CA LEU A 355 3.19 -18.46 34.84
C LEU A 355 1.71 -18.87 34.93
N LEU A 356 1.10 -19.17 33.79
CA LEU A 356 -0.30 -19.53 33.66
C LEU A 356 -0.46 -20.83 32.88
N VAL A 357 -1.40 -21.66 33.32
CA VAL A 357 -1.96 -22.78 32.54
C VAL A 357 -3.45 -22.60 32.49
N ASP A 358 -4.00 -22.53 31.29
CA ASP A 358 -5.41 -22.27 31.02
C ASP A 358 -5.92 -20.98 31.70
N GLY A 359 -5.06 -19.96 31.71
CA GLY A 359 -5.33 -18.67 32.34
C GLY A 359 -5.25 -18.67 33.87
N SER A 360 -5.00 -19.83 34.50
CA SER A 360 -4.87 -19.98 35.95
C SER A 360 -3.40 -19.96 36.39
N PRO A 361 -3.05 -19.29 37.51
CA PRO A 361 -1.67 -19.29 38.03
C PRO A 361 -1.12 -20.68 38.27
N THR A 362 0.13 -20.90 37.86
CA THR A 362 0.88 -22.14 38.13
C THR A 362 2.28 -21.82 38.65
N SER A 363 3.01 -22.85 39.09
CA SER A 363 4.43 -22.76 39.43
C SER A 363 5.29 -23.37 38.33
N LEU A 364 6.58 -23.06 38.34
CA LEU A 364 7.53 -23.69 37.42
C LEU A 364 7.77 -25.14 37.89
N GLY A 365 7.37 -26.12 37.08
CA GLY A 365 7.55 -27.53 37.37
C GLY A 365 7.62 -28.39 36.11
N LYS A 366 8.00 -29.67 36.28
CA LYS A 366 8.23 -30.61 35.16
C LYS A 366 6.97 -30.90 34.34
N GLU A 367 5.80 -30.70 34.94
CA GLU A 367 4.49 -30.79 34.30
C GLU A 367 4.31 -29.82 33.12
N LEU A 368 5.14 -28.76 33.04
CA LEU A 368 5.12 -27.83 31.91
C LEU A 368 5.88 -28.36 30.68
N LEU A 369 6.67 -29.43 30.80
CA LEU A 369 7.37 -30.02 29.66
C LEU A 369 6.37 -30.45 28.57
N ASP A 370 6.72 -30.25 27.31
CA ASP A 370 5.88 -30.49 26.12
C ASP A 370 4.59 -29.64 26.02
N THR A 371 4.29 -28.82 27.04
CA THR A 371 3.17 -27.90 27.01
C THR A 371 3.39 -26.86 25.93
N LYS A 372 2.40 -26.68 25.05
CA LYS A 372 2.41 -25.61 24.05
C LYS A 372 2.08 -24.28 24.72
N VAL A 373 3.06 -23.39 24.73
CA VAL A 373 2.97 -22.09 25.43
C VAL A 373 3.12 -20.92 24.47
N THR A 374 2.66 -19.76 24.94
CA THR A 374 3.07 -18.45 24.44
C THR A 374 3.93 -17.83 25.54
N ALA A 375 5.20 -17.57 25.27
CA ALA A 375 6.08 -16.85 26.20
C ALA A 375 6.29 -15.42 25.71
N ILE A 376 6.14 -14.47 26.63
CA ILE A 376 6.36 -13.04 26.47
C ILE A 376 7.62 -12.69 27.26
N PHE A 377 8.61 -12.08 26.63
CA PHE A 377 9.91 -11.83 27.24
C PHE A 377 10.53 -10.52 26.75
N GLN A 378 11.53 -10.02 27.47
CA GLN A 378 12.32 -8.86 27.06
C GLN A 378 13.36 -9.29 26.03
N PRO A 379 13.36 -8.76 24.78
CA PRO A 379 14.26 -9.22 23.72
C PRO A 379 15.76 -9.05 24.05
N ASP A 380 16.12 -7.99 24.77
CA ASP A 380 17.53 -7.65 25.04
C ASP A 380 18.14 -8.50 26.17
N SER A 381 17.35 -8.82 27.20
CA SER A 381 17.81 -9.57 28.39
C SER A 381 17.38 -11.03 28.41
N LEU A 382 16.48 -11.44 27.50
CA LEU A 382 15.84 -12.78 27.47
C LEU A 382 15.12 -13.14 28.78
N GLU A 383 14.69 -12.13 29.52
CA GLU A 383 13.93 -12.29 30.76
C GLU A 383 12.45 -12.53 30.49
N LEU A 384 11.90 -13.60 31.07
CA LEU A 384 10.50 -13.96 30.94
C LEU A 384 9.60 -12.99 31.70
N ILE A 385 8.56 -12.49 31.04
CA ILE A 385 7.51 -11.65 31.62
C ILE A 385 6.28 -12.50 31.92
N GLU A 386 5.76 -13.21 30.91
CA GLU A 386 4.57 -14.06 31.02
C GLU A 386 4.77 -15.35 30.24
N LEU A 387 4.35 -16.47 30.81
CA LEU A 387 4.19 -17.76 30.15
C LEU A 387 2.74 -18.20 30.33
N ASP A 388 2.02 -18.45 29.24
CA ASP A 388 0.64 -18.97 29.29
C ASP A 388 0.49 -20.14 28.32
N SER A 389 -0.29 -21.15 28.70
CA SER A 389 -0.68 -22.22 27.76
C SER A 389 -1.40 -21.62 26.56
N GLN A 390 -1.16 -22.14 25.37
CA GLN A 390 -1.92 -21.72 24.19
C GLN A 390 -3.38 -22.15 24.36
N ALA A 391 -4.30 -21.22 24.14
CA ALA A 391 -5.72 -21.48 24.28
C ALA A 391 -6.25 -22.26 23.08
N GLY A 392 -6.53 -23.55 23.27
CA GLY A 392 -7.35 -24.34 22.35
C GLY A 392 -8.61 -24.79 23.08
N VAL A 393 -9.79 -24.51 22.52
CA VAL A 393 -11.05 -25.09 23.00
C VAL A 393 -11.37 -26.27 22.08
N GLY A 394 -11.16 -27.50 22.56
CA GLY A 394 -11.32 -28.71 21.73
C GLY A 394 -10.46 -28.66 20.47
N ASP A 395 -11.08 -28.81 19.30
CA ASP A 395 -10.42 -28.78 17.98
C ASP A 395 -10.17 -27.36 17.43
N SER A 396 -10.54 -26.30 18.16
CA SER A 396 -10.39 -24.93 17.65
C SER A 396 -8.95 -24.41 17.82
N PRO A 397 -8.27 -23.98 16.74
CA PRO A 397 -6.92 -23.46 16.83
C PRO A 397 -6.88 -22.12 17.58
N PRO A 398 -5.75 -21.79 18.24
CA PRO A 398 -5.60 -20.55 19.00
C PRO A 398 -5.86 -19.32 18.13
N VAL A 399 -6.56 -18.34 18.69
CA VAL A 399 -6.88 -17.08 17.99
C VAL A 399 -5.61 -16.24 17.87
N ARG A 400 -5.11 -16.07 16.64
CA ARG A 400 -3.92 -15.27 16.33
C ARG A 400 -4.19 -14.38 15.15
N GLY A 401 -3.62 -13.18 15.15
CA GLY A 401 -3.78 -12.27 14.03
C GLY A 401 -3.47 -10.84 14.38
N VAL A 402 -4.20 -9.93 13.76
CA VAL A 402 -4.11 -8.50 14.00
C VAL A 402 -5.50 -7.98 14.30
N ILE A 403 -5.62 -7.06 15.26
CA ILE A 403 -6.86 -6.32 15.50
C ILE A 403 -7.18 -5.53 14.23
N HIS A 404 -8.10 -6.08 13.45
CA HIS A 404 -8.50 -5.54 12.16
C HIS A 404 -9.61 -4.52 12.33
N ARG A 405 -10.49 -4.72 13.31
CA ARG A 405 -11.58 -3.79 13.59
C ARG A 405 -11.91 -3.83 15.06
N PHE A 406 -12.13 -2.65 15.65
CA PHE A 406 -12.53 -2.55 17.05
C PHE A 406 -13.56 -1.43 17.25
N VAL A 407 -14.65 -1.76 17.92
CA VAL A 407 -15.69 -0.83 18.37
C VAL A 407 -15.76 -0.96 19.88
N ALA A 408 -15.42 0.11 20.62
CA ALA A 408 -15.32 0.05 22.07
C ALA A 408 -16.67 -0.24 22.79
N LYS A 409 -17.81 -0.07 22.11
CA LYS A 409 -19.16 -0.27 22.66
C LYS A 409 -19.62 -1.74 22.54
N ALA A 410 -20.48 -2.18 23.46
CA ALA A 410 -21.05 -3.55 23.52
C ALA A 410 -22.09 -3.81 22.42
N LEU A 411 -21.67 -3.79 21.15
CA LEU A 411 -22.43 -4.30 20.02
C LEU A 411 -22.01 -5.76 19.75
N PRO A 412 -22.90 -6.67 19.34
CA PRO A 412 -22.50 -8.00 18.89
C PRO A 412 -21.47 -7.91 17.74
N GLY A 413 -20.40 -8.72 17.81
CA GLY A 413 -19.33 -8.65 16.80
C GLY A 413 -18.56 -7.32 16.79
N ASN A 414 -18.40 -6.67 17.94
CA ASN A 414 -17.71 -5.39 18.08
C ASN A 414 -16.18 -5.46 17.88
N LEU A 415 -15.58 -6.65 17.85
CA LEU A 415 -14.17 -6.84 17.56
C LEU A 415 -13.99 -7.77 16.35
N SER A 416 -13.06 -7.47 15.46
CA SER A 416 -12.64 -8.41 14.42
C SER A 416 -11.13 -8.53 14.34
N ILE A 417 -10.68 -9.76 14.14
CA ILE A 417 -9.28 -10.15 14.04
C ILE A 417 -9.06 -10.66 12.62
N MET A 418 -8.07 -10.11 11.92
CA MET A 418 -7.58 -10.71 10.69
C MET A 418 -6.55 -11.77 11.06
N THR A 419 -6.85 -13.04 10.77
CA THR A 419 -6.00 -14.19 11.08
C THR A 419 -4.86 -14.34 10.06
N LYS A 420 -3.83 -15.14 10.37
CA LYS A 420 -2.67 -15.35 9.49
C LYS A 420 -3.01 -15.90 8.09
N ASP A 421 -4.14 -16.57 7.94
CA ASP A 421 -4.66 -17.03 6.65
C ASP A 421 -5.41 -15.93 5.86
N GLY A 422 -5.46 -14.70 6.39
CA GLY A 422 -6.10 -13.53 5.77
C GLY A 422 -7.61 -13.49 5.96
N LYS A 423 -8.19 -14.41 6.74
CA LYS A 423 -9.63 -14.40 7.06
C LYS A 423 -9.91 -13.39 8.17
N ILE A 424 -11.11 -12.81 8.16
CA ILE A 424 -11.57 -11.92 9.22
C ILE A 424 -12.57 -12.69 10.08
N ARG A 425 -12.23 -12.89 11.35
CA ARG A 425 -13.13 -13.49 12.36
C ARG A 425 -13.68 -12.37 13.25
N SER A 426 -15.00 -12.41 13.51
CA SER A 426 -15.65 -11.46 14.41
C SER A 426 -15.89 -12.09 15.77
N PHE A 427 -15.72 -11.29 16.82
CA PHE A 427 -15.84 -11.67 18.22
C PHE A 427 -16.68 -10.62 18.95
N THR A 428 -17.38 -11.06 19.98
CA THR A 428 -18.12 -10.21 20.90
C THR A 428 -17.30 -9.99 22.15
N ARG A 429 -17.11 -8.73 22.53
CA ARG A 429 -16.45 -8.32 23.77
C ARG A 429 -17.49 -7.80 24.75
N THR A 430 -17.42 -8.24 26.00
CA THR A 430 -18.31 -7.84 27.10
C THR A 430 -17.54 -7.05 28.16
N GLY A 431 -18.23 -6.50 29.16
CA GLY A 431 -17.59 -5.85 30.30
C GLY A 431 -16.58 -6.74 31.03
N GLU A 432 -16.73 -8.06 30.94
CA GLU A 432 -15.95 -9.07 31.67
C GLU A 432 -14.68 -9.51 30.94
N THR A 433 -14.54 -9.22 29.64
CA THR A 433 -13.35 -9.57 28.86
C THR A 433 -12.08 -8.99 29.50
N VAL A 434 -11.13 -9.87 29.86
CA VAL A 434 -9.82 -9.49 30.38
C VAL A 434 -8.89 -9.13 29.23
N VAL A 435 -8.30 -7.93 29.27
CA VAL A 435 -7.35 -7.48 28.23
C VAL A 435 -5.94 -7.51 28.81
N ARG A 436 -5.02 -8.17 28.10
CA ARG A 436 -3.59 -8.17 28.42
C ARG A 436 -2.81 -7.55 27.27
N ARG A 437 -1.87 -6.66 27.58
CA ARG A 437 -0.91 -6.09 26.64
C ARG A 437 0.48 -6.38 27.16
N ASP A 438 1.28 -7.07 26.36
CA ASP A 438 2.66 -7.42 26.69
C ASP A 438 2.79 -8.11 28.07
N GLY A 439 1.84 -9.00 28.37
CA GLY A 439 1.76 -9.77 29.62
C GLY A 439 1.16 -9.04 30.83
N ARG A 440 0.72 -7.78 30.66
CA ARG A 440 0.13 -6.97 31.75
C ARG A 440 -1.34 -6.74 31.51
N ARG A 441 -2.15 -6.81 32.57
CA ARG A 441 -3.58 -6.48 32.49
C ARG A 441 -3.74 -4.99 32.25
N VAL A 442 -4.49 -4.63 31.21
CA VAL A 442 -4.71 -3.24 30.79
C VAL A 442 -6.20 -2.94 30.61
N SER A 443 -6.53 -1.66 30.47
CA SER A 443 -7.88 -1.24 30.11
C SER A 443 -8.18 -1.58 28.65
N ILE A 444 -9.44 -1.86 28.33
CA ILE A 444 -9.89 -2.00 26.94
C ILE A 444 -9.62 -0.73 26.10
N ASN A 445 -9.56 0.45 26.74
CA ASN A 445 -9.27 1.70 26.03
C ASN A 445 -7.84 1.72 25.47
N GLU A 446 -6.99 0.79 25.90
CA GLU A 446 -5.65 0.60 25.37
C GLU A 446 -5.62 -0.33 24.17
N VAL A 447 -6.73 -0.95 23.76
CA VAL A 447 -6.78 -1.73 22.51
C VAL A 447 -6.76 -0.78 21.32
N ARG A 448 -5.82 -1.00 20.42
CA ARG A 448 -5.60 -0.21 19.22
C ARG A 448 -5.80 -1.08 17.98
N LEU A 449 -6.19 -0.46 16.88
CA LEU A 449 -6.05 -1.11 15.59
C LEU A 449 -4.60 -1.52 15.35
N GLY A 450 -4.41 -2.65 14.69
CA GLY A 450 -3.09 -3.15 14.35
C GLY A 450 -2.32 -3.77 15.51
N ASP A 451 -2.88 -3.81 16.73
CA ASP A 451 -2.33 -4.63 17.79
C ASP A 451 -2.28 -6.11 17.34
N LEU A 452 -1.18 -6.78 17.66
CA LEU A 452 -1.01 -8.18 17.35
C LEU A 452 -1.76 -9.03 18.37
N VAL A 453 -2.65 -9.89 17.91
CA VAL A 453 -3.37 -10.84 18.77
C VAL A 453 -2.53 -12.10 18.96
N ARG A 454 -2.20 -12.38 20.21
CA ARG A 454 -1.32 -13.48 20.64
C ARG A 454 -2.10 -14.78 20.88
N GLY A 455 -1.38 -15.90 20.80
CA GLY A 455 -1.95 -17.25 20.84
C GLY A 455 -2.60 -17.70 22.15
N ASN A 456 -2.44 -16.94 23.23
CA ASN A 456 -3.12 -17.17 24.51
C ASN A 456 -4.43 -16.36 24.65
N THR A 457 -4.97 -15.83 23.54
CA THR A 457 -6.33 -15.26 23.49
C THR A 457 -7.38 -16.35 23.65
N ARG A 458 -8.30 -16.20 24.62
CA ARG A 458 -9.31 -17.19 25.00
C ARG A 458 -10.72 -16.74 24.59
N ILE A 459 -11.51 -17.69 24.10
CA ILE A 459 -12.88 -17.46 23.65
C ILE A 459 -13.81 -18.49 24.28
N LEU A 460 -15.04 -18.07 24.53
CA LEU A 460 -16.15 -18.93 24.86
C LEU A 460 -17.06 -19.03 23.64
N GLU A 461 -17.18 -20.24 23.09
CA GLU A 461 -18.09 -20.51 21.98
C GLU A 461 -19.55 -20.36 22.45
N ALA A 462 -20.40 -19.76 21.63
CA ALA A 462 -21.80 -19.55 21.99
C ALA A 462 -22.54 -20.89 21.96
N ALA A 463 -22.71 -21.55 23.12
CA ALA A 463 -23.46 -22.79 23.21
C ALA A 463 -24.94 -22.59 22.82
N GLY A 464 -25.44 -23.41 21.89
CA GLY A 464 -26.88 -23.50 21.57
C GLY A 464 -27.45 -22.48 20.59
N ALA A 465 -26.64 -21.65 19.93
CA ALA A 465 -27.14 -20.71 18.94
C ALA A 465 -27.39 -21.40 17.57
N THR A 466 -28.66 -21.62 17.23
CA THR A 466 -29.10 -21.78 15.84
C THR A 466 -28.94 -20.43 15.12
N GLY A 467 -27.72 -20.10 14.70
CA GLY A 467 -27.39 -18.89 13.96
C GLY A 467 -25.96 -18.39 14.18
N ASN A 468 -25.43 -17.63 13.21
CA ASN A 468 -24.11 -16.96 13.17
C ASN A 468 -23.84 -15.99 14.35
N ALA A 469 -23.92 -16.43 15.60
CA ALA A 469 -23.54 -15.63 16.76
C ALA A 469 -22.00 -15.57 16.86
N ALA A 470 -21.45 -14.37 17.02
CA ALA A 470 -20.00 -14.20 17.16
C ALA A 470 -19.53 -14.66 18.57
N PRO A 471 -18.48 -15.50 18.67
CA PRO A 471 -17.97 -16.02 19.94
C PRO A 471 -17.54 -14.91 20.90
N VAL A 472 -17.62 -15.18 22.21
CA VAL A 472 -17.33 -14.19 23.25
C VAL A 472 -15.86 -14.26 23.66
N LEU A 473 -15.18 -13.12 23.79
CA LEU A 473 -13.81 -13.05 24.28
C LEU A 473 -13.78 -13.10 25.81
N GLU A 474 -13.08 -14.09 26.36
CA GLU A 474 -12.75 -14.17 27.79
C GLU A 474 -11.44 -13.43 28.08
N VAL A 475 -10.40 -13.73 27.30
CA VAL A 475 -9.07 -13.11 27.40
C VAL A 475 -8.64 -12.61 26.03
N LEU A 476 -8.32 -11.33 25.91
CA LEU A 476 -7.72 -10.73 24.72
C LEU A 476 -6.26 -10.40 25.02
N SER A 477 -5.33 -11.15 24.42
CA SER A 477 -3.88 -10.97 24.61
C SER A 477 -3.25 -10.26 23.41
N LEU A 478 -2.57 -9.14 23.66
CA LEU A 478 -2.12 -8.18 22.65
C LEU A 478 -0.63 -7.87 22.74
N SER A 479 0.01 -7.60 21.61
CA SER A 479 1.26 -6.84 21.50
C SER A 479 1.04 -5.52 20.77
N SER A 480 1.89 -4.56 21.08
CA SER A 480 2.12 -3.44 20.16
C SER A 480 2.76 -3.95 18.85
N PRO A 481 2.36 -3.45 17.68
CA PRO A 481 2.96 -3.86 16.42
C PRO A 481 4.44 -3.45 16.33
N PRO A 482 5.36 -4.36 15.95
CA PRO A 482 6.74 -3.98 15.71
C PRO A 482 6.84 -3.09 14.45
N PRO A 483 7.91 -2.28 14.31
CA PRO A 483 8.21 -1.60 13.06
C PRO A 483 8.35 -2.59 11.89
N ALA A 484 7.79 -2.26 10.74
CA ALA A 484 8.00 -3.01 9.50
C ALA A 484 9.26 -2.52 8.78
N SER A 485 9.93 -3.43 8.07
CA SER A 485 11.10 -3.06 7.27
C SER A 485 10.66 -2.41 5.96
N ILE A 486 11.42 -1.42 5.49
CA ILE A 486 11.19 -0.81 4.19
C ILE A 486 12.47 -0.71 3.36
N LYS A 487 12.33 -1.09 2.08
CA LYS A 487 13.37 -0.99 1.05
C LYS A 487 12.73 -0.56 -0.26
N GLY A 488 13.43 0.25 -1.04
CA GLY A 488 12.90 0.77 -2.29
C GLY A 488 13.63 2.00 -2.78
N VAL A 489 12.97 2.75 -3.66
CA VAL A 489 13.45 4.03 -4.19
C VAL A 489 12.50 5.15 -3.78
N ILE A 490 13.06 6.30 -3.42
CA ILE A 490 12.28 7.49 -3.12
C ILE A 490 11.70 8.03 -4.42
N ALA A 491 10.37 7.92 -4.55
CA ALA A 491 9.61 8.33 -5.73
C ALA A 491 8.93 9.70 -5.58
N GLY A 492 8.79 10.18 -4.34
CA GLY A 492 8.19 11.48 -4.06
C GLY A 492 8.53 11.98 -2.67
N ILE A 493 8.69 13.29 -2.53
CA ILE A 493 8.87 13.97 -1.25
C ILE A 493 7.89 15.15 -1.21
N THR A 494 7.15 15.26 -0.11
CA THR A 494 6.22 16.37 0.14
C THR A 494 6.35 16.86 1.57
N SER A 495 6.11 18.15 1.79
CA SER A 495 6.02 18.72 3.13
C SER A 495 4.83 18.11 3.88
N ALA A 496 5.01 17.87 5.16
CA ALA A 496 3.97 17.53 6.11
C ALA A 496 3.90 18.61 7.21
N ASP A 497 3.04 18.39 8.21
CA ASP A 497 2.88 19.32 9.33
C ASP A 497 4.16 19.43 10.17
N GLN A 498 4.42 20.63 10.71
CA GLN A 498 5.44 20.89 11.74
C GLN A 498 6.87 20.41 11.39
N GLY A 499 7.35 20.70 10.18
CA GLY A 499 8.73 20.39 9.78
C GLY A 499 9.00 18.91 9.50
N SER A 500 7.95 18.07 9.47
CA SER A 500 8.04 16.71 8.99
C SER A 500 7.91 16.67 7.47
N ILE A 501 8.47 15.64 6.83
CA ILE A 501 8.30 15.37 5.40
C ILE A 501 7.68 13.99 5.20
N ARG A 502 6.82 13.88 4.20
CA ARG A 502 6.29 12.61 3.71
C ARG A 502 7.16 12.14 2.56
N VAL A 503 7.65 10.92 2.69
CA VAL A 503 8.49 10.27 1.67
C VAL A 503 7.69 9.10 1.10
N THR A 504 7.40 9.18 -0.19
CA THR A 504 6.78 8.08 -0.94
C THR A 504 7.89 7.19 -1.47
N ILE A 505 7.91 5.94 -1.01
CA ILE A 505 8.88 4.93 -1.42
C ILE A 505 8.17 3.90 -2.29
N THR A 506 8.75 3.66 -3.46
CA THR A 506 8.33 2.56 -4.33
C THR A 506 9.23 1.36 -4.07
N THR A 507 8.63 0.25 -3.62
CA THR A 507 9.35 -1.01 -3.40
C THR A 507 9.69 -1.67 -4.74
N ASN A 508 10.49 -2.74 -4.69
CA ASN A 508 10.77 -3.59 -5.86
C ASN A 508 9.55 -4.36 -6.39
N LYS A 509 8.42 -4.35 -5.67
CA LYS A 509 7.14 -4.89 -6.13
C LYS A 509 6.23 -3.82 -6.73
N LEU A 510 6.76 -2.61 -6.94
CA LEU A 510 6.00 -1.40 -7.25
C LEU A 510 4.98 -0.99 -6.18
N ASP A 511 5.09 -1.51 -4.96
CA ASP A 511 4.24 -1.04 -3.85
C ASP A 511 4.67 0.34 -3.41
N MET A 512 3.68 1.22 -3.23
CA MET A 512 3.92 2.58 -2.78
C MET A 512 3.60 2.69 -1.31
N VAL A 513 4.64 2.89 -0.51
CA VAL A 513 4.56 3.08 0.93
C VAL A 513 4.90 4.52 1.25
N VAL A 514 4.06 5.17 2.07
CA VAL A 514 4.34 6.49 2.60
C VAL A 514 4.92 6.35 3.98
N ILE A 515 6.08 6.95 4.18
CA ILE A 515 6.67 7.11 5.50
C ILE A 515 6.71 8.58 5.89
N LEU A 516 6.66 8.83 7.19
CA LEU A 516 6.85 10.14 7.80
C LEU A 516 8.26 10.20 8.37
N VAL A 517 9.01 11.19 7.92
CA VAL A 517 10.38 11.48 8.38
C VAL A 517 10.35 12.86 9.04
N ASN A 518 10.81 12.95 10.29
CA ASN A 518 10.86 14.18 11.05
C ASN A 518 12.30 14.49 11.49
N ALA A 519 12.47 15.49 12.35
CA ALA A 519 13.79 15.86 12.89
C ALA A 519 14.41 14.77 13.80
N GLU A 520 13.59 13.88 14.36
CA GLU A 520 14.03 12.78 15.24
C GLU A 520 14.46 11.54 14.45
N THR A 521 14.01 11.41 13.20
CA THR A 521 14.37 10.29 12.33
C THR A 521 15.87 10.27 12.02
N GLN A 522 16.54 9.17 12.34
CA GLN A 522 17.94 8.98 11.99
C GLN A 522 18.11 8.64 10.51
N VAL A 523 18.42 9.63 9.68
CA VAL A 523 18.69 9.45 8.25
C VAL A 523 20.20 9.35 8.00
N VAL A 524 20.66 8.19 7.52
CA VAL A 524 22.08 7.87 7.34
C VAL A 524 22.40 7.58 5.88
N GLN A 525 23.43 8.23 5.34
CA GLN A 525 24.00 7.95 4.02
C GLN A 525 25.50 7.68 4.15
N ARG A 526 25.96 6.51 3.67
CA ARG A 526 27.37 6.08 3.77
C ARG A 526 27.96 6.22 5.19
N GLY A 527 27.15 5.90 6.22
CA GLY A 527 27.54 5.98 7.63
C GLY A 527 27.48 7.39 8.25
N LYS A 528 27.15 8.44 7.49
CA LYS A 528 27.00 9.81 8.00
C LYS A 528 25.53 10.19 8.14
N SER A 529 25.17 10.89 9.22
CA SER A 529 23.84 11.47 9.36
C SER A 529 23.66 12.64 8.38
N ILE A 530 22.57 12.63 7.61
CA ILE A 530 22.23 13.67 6.64
C ILE A 530 20.92 14.40 6.95
N GLY A 531 20.17 13.92 7.95
CA GLY A 531 18.86 14.45 8.33
C GLY A 531 17.79 14.33 7.24
N ALA A 532 16.58 14.81 7.56
CA ALA A 532 15.44 14.77 6.63
C ALA A 532 15.69 15.58 5.35
N GLY A 533 16.37 16.73 5.45
CA GLY A 533 16.68 17.60 4.30
C GLY A 533 17.70 17.02 3.31
N GLY A 534 18.45 15.99 3.69
CA GLY A 534 19.37 15.29 2.79
C GLY A 534 18.69 14.25 1.88
N LEU A 535 17.39 14.01 2.08
CA LEU A 535 16.62 13.08 1.25
C LEU A 535 16.30 13.71 -0.10
N SER A 536 16.48 12.91 -1.16
CA SER A 536 16.22 13.33 -2.54
C SER A 536 15.58 12.21 -3.35
N LEU A 537 14.87 12.59 -4.41
CA LEU A 537 14.28 11.65 -5.37
C LEU A 537 15.36 10.74 -5.96
N GLY A 538 14.98 9.50 -6.28
CA GLY A 538 15.90 8.51 -6.86
C GLY A 538 16.90 7.88 -5.88
N GLN A 539 17.02 8.39 -4.65
CA GLN A 539 17.82 7.73 -3.62
C GLN A 539 17.23 6.35 -3.28
N ARG A 540 18.12 5.38 -3.08
CA ARG A 540 17.73 4.01 -2.72
C ARG A 540 17.72 3.85 -1.21
N VAL A 541 16.57 3.50 -0.65
CA VAL A 541 16.43 3.04 0.73
C VAL A 541 16.90 1.59 0.80
N VAL A 542 18.04 1.37 1.44
CA VAL A 542 18.64 0.02 1.58
C VAL A 542 18.19 -0.68 2.85
N ASN A 543 17.89 0.09 3.88
CA ASN A 543 17.32 -0.39 5.12
C ASN A 543 16.53 0.73 5.79
N GLY A 544 15.34 0.44 6.26
CA GLY A 544 14.51 1.38 7.01
C GLY A 544 13.53 0.62 7.87
N ALA A 545 13.08 1.24 8.95
CA ALA A 545 12.04 0.70 9.81
C ALA A 545 10.98 1.77 10.04
N TYR A 546 9.71 1.41 9.84
CA TYR A 546 8.59 2.33 10.00
C TYR A 546 7.42 1.66 10.71
N HIS A 547 6.62 2.43 11.44
CA HIS A 547 5.42 1.93 12.08
C HIS A 547 4.28 1.80 11.03
N PRO A 548 3.74 0.59 10.73
CA PRO A 548 2.84 0.37 9.59
C PRO A 548 1.54 1.19 9.60
N ILE A 549 1.07 1.56 10.78
CA ILE A 549 -0.17 2.33 10.97
C ILE A 549 0.06 3.84 10.83
N THR A 550 1.12 4.37 11.43
CA THR A 550 1.35 5.82 11.53
C THR A 550 2.29 6.32 10.43
N GLY A 551 3.07 5.43 9.80
CA GLY A 551 4.11 5.77 8.85
C GLY A 551 5.38 6.33 9.49
N LYS A 552 5.42 6.56 10.81
CA LYS A 552 6.58 7.15 11.50
C LYS A 552 7.83 6.28 11.32
N THR A 553 8.95 6.93 11.10
CA THR A 553 10.24 6.29 10.81
C THR A 553 11.25 6.63 11.89
N ASP A 554 11.88 5.61 12.47
CA ASP A 554 12.91 5.82 13.49
C ASP A 554 14.28 5.94 12.83
N ARG A 555 14.57 5.07 11.85
CA ARG A 555 15.84 5.04 11.12
C ARG A 555 15.67 4.73 9.65
N LEU A 556 16.42 5.46 8.82
CA LEU A 556 16.45 5.29 7.38
C LEU A 556 17.91 5.31 6.90
N THR A 557 18.33 4.24 6.23
CA THR A 557 19.64 4.15 5.58
C THR A 557 19.45 4.25 4.07
N VAL A 558 20.05 5.29 3.48
CA VAL A 558 19.93 5.58 2.06
C VAL A 558 21.28 5.51 1.34
N GLN A 559 21.22 5.16 0.06
CA GLN A 559 22.32 5.31 -0.88
C GLN A 559 22.02 6.48 -1.83
N PRO A 560 23.06 7.16 -2.35
CA PRO A 560 22.88 8.13 -3.42
C PRO A 560 22.12 7.50 -4.59
N ALA A 561 21.40 8.31 -5.37
CA ALA A 561 20.82 7.88 -6.62
C ALA A 561 21.89 7.19 -7.49
N ARG A 562 21.57 6.05 -8.10
CA ARG A 562 22.53 5.33 -8.94
C ARG A 562 22.80 6.18 -10.17
N THR A 563 24.04 6.65 -10.28
CA THR A 563 24.57 7.32 -11.47
C THR A 563 24.55 6.34 -12.64
N ALA A 564 23.77 6.64 -13.67
CA ALA A 564 23.86 5.92 -14.93
C ALA A 564 25.08 6.44 -15.71
N ARG A 565 25.68 5.55 -16.51
CA ARG A 565 26.83 5.87 -17.34
C ARG A 565 26.51 5.52 -18.78
N ILE A 566 26.71 6.48 -19.68
CA ILE A 566 26.62 6.26 -21.12
C ILE A 566 27.94 6.64 -21.81
N SER A 567 28.25 5.95 -22.90
CA SER A 567 29.35 6.28 -23.81
C SER A 567 28.86 6.16 -25.24
N GLY A 568 29.30 7.05 -26.12
CA GLY A 568 28.73 7.16 -27.45
C GLY A 568 29.26 8.38 -28.19
N GLU A 569 28.53 8.82 -29.19
CA GLU A 569 28.81 10.03 -29.94
C GLU A 569 27.72 11.05 -29.68
N ILE A 570 28.08 12.33 -29.52
CA ILE A 570 27.10 13.41 -29.47
C ILE A 570 26.53 13.57 -30.88
N THR A 571 25.25 13.23 -31.06
CA THR A 571 24.57 13.36 -32.36
C THR A 571 23.80 14.66 -32.49
N LEU A 572 23.50 15.31 -31.37
CA LEU A 572 22.78 16.59 -31.34
C LEU A 572 23.22 17.42 -30.12
N VAL A 573 23.40 18.73 -30.33
CA VAL A 573 23.62 19.72 -29.27
C VAL A 573 22.55 20.80 -29.40
N GLU A 574 21.75 20.98 -28.36
CA GLU A 574 20.67 21.96 -28.31
C GLU A 574 21.00 23.05 -27.28
N GLU A 575 21.57 24.16 -27.74
CA GLU A 575 22.03 25.25 -26.87
C GLU A 575 20.90 25.92 -26.08
N TYR A 576 19.71 26.05 -26.69
CA TYR A 576 18.54 26.65 -26.03
C TYR A 576 18.09 25.84 -24.81
N LEU A 577 18.05 24.51 -24.94
CA LEU A 577 17.67 23.57 -23.88
C LEU A 577 18.84 23.19 -22.97
N SER A 578 20.06 23.60 -23.31
CA SER A 578 21.29 23.13 -22.66
C SER A 578 21.32 21.60 -22.58
N ALA A 579 21.04 20.94 -23.71
CA ALA A 579 20.91 19.49 -23.80
C ALA A 579 21.81 18.91 -24.90
N VAL A 580 22.27 17.67 -24.71
CA VAL A 580 22.97 16.91 -25.75
C VAL A 580 22.36 15.52 -25.88
N THR A 581 22.25 15.03 -27.12
CA THR A 581 21.86 13.64 -27.39
C THR A 581 23.11 12.81 -27.64
N ILE A 582 23.27 11.72 -26.90
CA ILE A 582 24.38 10.78 -27.02
C ILE A 582 23.85 9.48 -27.61
N GLN A 583 24.32 9.13 -28.81
CA GLN A 583 24.06 7.84 -29.44
C GLN A 583 25.11 6.82 -28.96
N PRO A 584 24.73 5.80 -28.16
CA PRO A 584 25.65 4.73 -27.79
C PRO A 584 25.90 3.79 -28.98
N ARG A 585 27.01 3.04 -28.91
CA ARG A 585 27.36 2.03 -29.94
C ARG A 585 26.32 0.91 -30.07
N ARG A 586 25.55 0.67 -29.02
CA ARG A 586 24.43 -0.27 -28.96
C ARG A 586 23.36 0.32 -28.05
N GLY A 587 22.10 0.27 -28.49
CA GLY A 587 20.95 0.81 -27.77
C GLY A 587 20.50 2.18 -28.27
N ASP A 588 19.44 2.68 -27.65
CA ASP A 588 18.79 3.91 -28.05
C ASP A 588 19.60 5.15 -27.61
N PRO A 589 19.51 6.27 -28.35
CA PRO A 589 20.13 7.53 -27.96
C PRO A 589 19.56 8.05 -26.63
N VAL A 590 20.43 8.64 -25.81
CA VAL A 590 20.06 9.22 -24.51
C VAL A 590 20.31 10.72 -24.53
N ILE A 591 19.28 11.49 -24.17
CA ILE A 591 19.33 12.95 -24.04
C ILE A 591 19.79 13.29 -22.62
N LEU A 592 20.82 14.13 -22.50
CA LEU A 592 21.35 14.60 -21.23
C LEU A 592 21.18 16.11 -21.08
N LEU A 593 20.67 16.54 -19.93
CA LEU A 593 20.39 17.94 -19.59
C LEU A 593 21.52 18.55 -18.75
N PHE A 594 21.96 19.76 -19.10
CA PHE A 594 23.06 20.49 -18.47
C PHE A 594 22.50 21.75 -17.77
N PRO A 595 22.11 21.65 -16.50
CA PRO A 595 21.47 22.77 -15.80
C PRO A 595 22.43 23.93 -15.57
N LYS A 596 21.97 25.15 -15.83
CA LYS A 596 22.77 26.39 -15.72
C LYS A 596 23.13 26.76 -14.27
N ALA A 597 22.28 26.41 -13.31
CA ALA A 597 22.47 26.76 -11.90
C ALA A 597 23.65 26.00 -11.25
N ASP A 598 23.94 24.80 -11.74
CA ASP A 598 25.01 23.93 -11.23
C ASP A 598 25.49 23.03 -12.39
N PRO A 599 26.32 23.60 -13.28
CA PRO A 599 26.72 22.94 -14.51
C PRO A 599 27.67 21.78 -14.22
N PRO A 600 27.49 20.63 -14.89
CA PRO A 600 28.35 19.47 -14.66
C PRO A 600 29.79 19.74 -15.11
N ALA A 601 30.74 19.06 -14.49
CA ALA A 601 32.13 19.13 -14.91
C ALA A 601 32.31 18.49 -16.29
N ILE A 602 32.80 19.27 -17.26
CA ILE A 602 33.15 18.81 -18.60
C ILE A 602 34.67 18.81 -18.75
N SER A 603 35.21 17.72 -19.30
CA SER A 603 36.66 17.55 -19.48
C SER A 603 37.02 16.80 -20.76
N ARG A 604 38.16 17.16 -21.36
CA ARG A 604 38.77 16.47 -22.50
C ARG A 604 40.27 16.30 -22.23
N LYS A 605 40.74 15.05 -22.09
CA LYS A 605 42.14 14.65 -21.79
C LYS A 605 42.80 15.48 -20.67
N ASN A 606 43.43 16.60 -21.01
CA ASN A 606 44.19 17.48 -20.10
C ASN A 606 43.54 18.87 -19.90
N LYS A 607 42.42 19.16 -20.56
CA LYS A 607 41.66 20.41 -20.42
C LYS A 607 40.45 20.16 -19.51
N ARG A 608 40.47 20.79 -18.33
CA ARG A 608 39.37 20.81 -17.36
C ARG A 608 38.61 22.13 -17.48
N GLY A 609 37.35 22.14 -17.07
CA GLY A 609 36.53 23.37 -17.04
C GLY A 609 36.02 23.79 -18.41
N LEU A 610 35.77 22.82 -19.31
CA LEU A 610 35.05 23.09 -20.55
C LEU A 610 33.62 23.54 -20.23
N LYS A 611 33.09 24.43 -21.06
CA LYS A 611 31.72 24.92 -20.99
C LYS A 611 30.82 24.09 -21.88
N PHE A 612 29.51 24.18 -21.66
CA PHE A 612 28.52 23.55 -22.53
C PHE A 612 28.69 23.99 -24.00
N SER A 613 29.01 25.27 -24.23
CA SER A 613 29.30 25.83 -25.56
C SER A 613 30.51 25.20 -26.27
N ASP A 614 31.34 24.43 -25.57
CA ASP A 614 32.48 23.74 -26.17
C ASP A 614 32.09 22.36 -26.75
N LEU A 615 30.87 21.88 -26.48
CA LEU A 615 30.37 20.59 -26.97
C LEU A 615 29.87 20.72 -28.41
N LYS A 616 30.21 19.74 -29.27
CA LYS A 616 29.81 19.74 -30.68
C LYS A 616 29.24 18.38 -31.08
N THR A 617 28.34 18.39 -32.06
CA THR A 617 27.95 17.16 -32.77
C THR A 617 29.20 16.50 -33.36
N GLY A 618 29.30 15.17 -33.22
CA GLY A 618 30.48 14.38 -33.58
C GLY A 618 31.46 14.14 -32.42
N ASP A 619 31.32 14.86 -31.30
CA ASP A 619 32.18 14.62 -30.13
C ASP A 619 31.99 13.21 -29.59
N ARG A 620 33.09 12.46 -29.48
CA ARG A 620 33.05 11.13 -28.85
C ARG A 620 33.04 11.26 -27.34
N VAL A 621 32.00 10.75 -26.70
CA VAL A 621 31.85 10.68 -25.25
C VAL A 621 32.40 9.36 -24.73
N ARG A 622 33.51 9.44 -23.99
CA ARG A 622 34.12 8.27 -23.33
C ARG A 622 33.29 7.82 -22.12
N ALA A 623 32.72 8.78 -21.40
CA ALA A 623 31.77 8.54 -20.32
C ALA A 623 30.99 9.83 -20.01
N ALA A 624 29.67 9.75 -20.04
CA ALA A 624 28.78 10.68 -19.37
C ALA A 624 28.17 9.98 -18.16
N PHE A 625 28.29 10.62 -17.00
CA PHE A 625 27.58 10.21 -15.79
C PHE A 625 26.37 11.11 -15.66
N TYR A 626 25.22 10.51 -15.44
CA TYR A 626 23.97 11.23 -15.34
C TYR A 626 23.06 10.57 -14.31
N ASP A 627 22.12 11.35 -13.80
CA ASP A 627 21.01 10.82 -13.04
C ASP A 627 19.96 10.28 -14.02
N PRO A 628 19.73 8.95 -14.08
CA PRO A 628 18.76 8.38 -15.01
C PRO A 628 17.31 8.77 -14.69
N ALA A 629 17.02 9.27 -13.48
CA ALA A 629 15.68 9.71 -13.12
C ALA A 629 15.36 11.12 -13.62
N THR A 630 16.38 11.96 -13.87
CA THR A 630 16.20 13.36 -14.29
C THR A 630 16.90 13.69 -15.61
N ASN A 631 17.60 12.72 -16.20
CA ASN A 631 18.53 12.90 -17.32
C ASN A 631 19.58 14.00 -17.10
N ARG A 632 19.75 14.46 -15.86
CA ARG A 632 20.69 15.51 -15.51
C ARG A 632 22.11 14.98 -15.66
N ALA A 633 22.88 15.61 -16.52
CA ALA A 633 24.30 15.37 -16.61
C ALA A 633 24.97 15.77 -15.29
N LEU A 634 25.77 14.86 -14.75
CA LEU A 634 26.55 15.05 -13.52
C LEU A 634 28.02 15.25 -13.85
N ARG A 635 28.51 14.59 -14.90
CA ARG A 635 29.88 14.75 -15.41
C ARG A 635 29.99 14.25 -16.84
N LEU A 636 30.73 14.98 -17.68
CA LEU A 636 31.01 14.57 -19.06
C LEU A 636 32.53 14.46 -19.31
N VAL A 637 32.94 13.35 -19.93
CA VAL A 637 34.32 13.09 -20.33
C VAL A 637 34.37 12.80 -21.82
N LEU A 638 34.93 13.75 -22.59
CA LEU A 638 35.14 13.63 -24.02
C LEU A 638 36.43 12.87 -24.34
N ALA A 639 36.43 12.18 -25.48
CA ALA A 639 37.62 11.62 -26.11
C ALA A 639 38.50 12.75 -26.68
N PRO A 640 39.79 12.49 -26.98
CA PRO A 640 40.65 13.43 -27.70
C PRO A 640 40.04 13.82 -29.06
N ASP A 641 40.32 15.03 -29.54
CA ASP A 641 39.90 15.45 -30.88
C ASP A 641 40.40 14.45 -31.95
N PRO A 642 39.58 14.12 -32.97
CA PRO A 642 39.98 13.20 -34.02
C PRO A 642 41.12 13.70 -34.92
N ASP A 643 41.53 14.98 -34.81
CA ASP A 643 42.61 15.56 -35.62
C ASP A 643 43.83 15.93 -34.77
N LEU A 644 44.61 14.92 -34.38
CA LEU A 644 46.06 15.06 -34.16
C LEU A 644 46.68 13.70 -34.47
N ASP A 645 47.03 13.50 -35.75
CA ASP A 645 47.96 12.45 -36.18
C ASP A 645 49.21 12.47 -35.31
N TYR A 646 49.55 11.31 -34.76
CA TYR A 646 50.91 10.78 -34.70
C TYR A 646 50.86 9.26 -34.86
#